data_AF-A0A139H054-F1
#
_entry.id   AF-A0A139H054-F1
#
_cell.length_a   1.000
_cell.length_b   1.000
_cell.length_c   1.000
_cell.angle_alpha   90.00
_cell.angle_beta   90.00
_cell.angle_gamma   90.00
#
_symmetry.space_group_name_H-M   'P 1'
#
loop_
_entity.id
_entity.type
_entity.pdbx_description
1 polymer ?
#
loop_
_entity_poly.entity_id
_entity_poly.type
_entity_poly.pdbx_seq_one_letter_code
_entity_poly.pdbx_strand_id
1 'polypeptide(L)'
;MSSLFALLSQQNTNLQTRNGLIVLGLQNDFISRDGKLPVRDTRFLDRLTHLVSDFREHGDIIWVRSQFEANRPVNGLGASADTVIAGHDRHDQAKSSKQKTKSPSKTPKTPPKPKSLKLDEELFLTPTDTREPCCMPGSRGAEYIDRVKPLIQQRDMQLTNTHYSAFGGTSLLVSLRSKLITDLFVCGCITNLSVYATAMDAARYGIRIILVEDCLGYRRKDRHDMAVHQLEDYMSAETMSSKKVMEELRDSFADEADHSDNQDSASSKGENAGSKPRTIEVDSDLDDDEEVSLPIVRPFTRVELETSACSRSAAGQITTQREQSSSAQSVGREGERTADREDKHDQRVTVQSDVDAASSHRNLNTRDSPPRQNTEPWLDIIPEDKIRNHDTTLTTQVSSHPGLAALCSTAKLSSATALEYQAMMDKAMQNQKSSSSPSAGEPLFGRDKEMESQGSRMLHDLLPQDQAESIFDELNSEINWQTMHHQTGAVPRLVCCQAAVAEDGSMPVYRHPADQTLPTTPWTAAVDRVRRAAELVAGHHLNHALIQLYRSGNDYISEHSDKTLDIMPGSNIVNVSFGAQRTMRIRTKRGATNSEESPARTTYRIPMPHNSMLIMSLQTNAQYLHAINWDRRPGVEWSEAEKAYGGQRISLTFRNIGTYLDKNSERIWGQGATGKTQAEARPVVNADPVISQKMIDAFGKENAASTIDYNEIYGKGFDVLHLK
;
A
#
# COMPACT_ATOMS: atom_id res chain seq x y z
N MET A 1 -46.64 -6.19 9.31
CA MET A 1 -45.35 -5.66 9.84
C MET A 1 -44.66 -6.60 10.83
N SER A 2 -45.26 -7.71 11.27
CA SER A 2 -44.66 -8.63 12.26
C SER A 2 -43.66 -9.65 11.70
N SER A 3 -43.45 -9.72 10.38
CA SER A 3 -42.54 -10.69 9.74
C SER A 3 -41.12 -10.15 9.51
N LEU A 4 -40.93 -8.82 9.47
CA LEU A 4 -39.60 -8.22 9.28
C LEU A 4 -38.81 -8.13 10.60
N PHE A 5 -39.51 -7.91 11.71
CA PHE A 5 -38.91 -7.88 13.04
C PHE A 5 -38.42 -9.25 13.52
N ALA A 6 -39.08 -10.33 13.09
CA ALA A 6 -38.65 -11.71 13.37
C ALA A 6 -37.34 -12.08 12.66
N LEU A 7 -37.04 -11.43 11.52
CA LEU A 7 -35.79 -11.60 10.79
C LEU A 7 -34.64 -10.78 11.40
N LEU A 8 -34.96 -9.63 12.00
CA LEU A 8 -33.99 -8.76 12.68
C LEU A 8 -33.69 -9.21 14.12
N SER A 9 -34.54 -10.04 14.73
CA SER A 9 -34.34 -10.59 16.08
C SER A 9 -33.50 -11.87 16.13
N GLN A 10 -33.06 -12.42 15.00
CA GLN A 10 -32.07 -13.50 14.98
C GLN A 10 -30.67 -12.90 15.12
N GLN A 11 -30.32 -12.51 16.36
CA GLN A 11 -28.94 -12.23 16.78
C GLN A 11 -28.13 -13.54 16.83
N ASN A 12 -27.84 -14.10 15.65
CA ASN A 12 -26.70 -14.95 15.30
C ASN A 12 -26.98 -15.60 13.95
N THR A 13 -26.85 -14.85 12.85
CA THR A 13 -26.46 -15.49 11.59
C THR A 13 -24.94 -15.55 11.61
N ASN A 14 -24.37 -16.53 12.31
CA ASN A 14 -22.98 -16.89 12.08
C ASN A 14 -22.91 -17.38 10.62
N LEU A 15 -22.54 -16.49 9.70
CA LEU A 15 -22.34 -16.84 8.30
C LEU A 15 -21.15 -17.78 8.28
N GLN A 16 -21.42 -19.08 8.31
CA GLN A 16 -20.40 -20.12 8.30
C GLN A 16 -19.59 -19.99 7.01
N THR A 17 -18.38 -19.45 7.13
CA THR A 17 -17.44 -19.36 6.03
C THR A 17 -16.88 -20.74 5.74
N ARG A 18 -16.40 -20.93 4.51
CA ARG A 18 -15.89 -22.22 4.05
C ARG A 18 -14.40 -22.12 3.71
N ASN A 19 -13.75 -23.27 3.76
CA ASN A 19 -12.35 -23.42 3.37
C ASN A 19 -12.28 -23.96 1.95
N GLY A 20 -11.35 -23.43 1.16
CA GLY A 20 -11.05 -23.93 -0.18
C GLY A 20 -9.60 -24.36 -0.30
N LEU A 21 -9.34 -25.50 -0.95
CA LEU A 21 -8.00 -25.93 -1.34
C LEU A 21 -7.84 -25.77 -2.85
N ILE A 22 -6.95 -24.88 -3.27
CA ILE A 22 -6.63 -24.66 -4.68
C ILE A 22 -5.31 -25.34 -5.05
N VAL A 23 -5.40 -26.22 -6.05
CA VAL A 23 -4.31 -27.05 -6.55
C VAL A 23 -3.90 -26.59 -7.94
N LEU A 24 -2.68 -26.08 -8.06
CA LEU A 24 -2.20 -25.40 -9.27
C LEU A 24 -1.15 -26.24 -10.02
N GLY A 25 -1.28 -26.31 -11.35
CA GLY A 25 -0.16 -26.65 -12.23
C GLY A 25 0.34 -28.10 -12.17
N LEU A 26 -0.49 -29.07 -11.76
CA LEU A 26 -0.11 -30.49 -11.75
C LEU A 26 -0.19 -31.16 -13.13
N GLN A 27 0.37 -30.49 -14.15
CA GLN A 27 0.34 -30.92 -15.54
C GLN A 27 1.66 -31.59 -15.98
N ASN A 28 1.60 -32.39 -17.04
CA ASN A 28 2.76 -33.12 -17.55
C ASN A 28 3.95 -32.20 -17.87
N ASP A 29 3.72 -31.00 -18.40
CA ASP A 29 4.81 -30.06 -18.71
C ASP A 29 5.58 -29.59 -17.47
N PHE A 30 4.97 -29.61 -16.29
CA PHE A 30 5.59 -29.18 -15.04
C PHE A 30 6.04 -30.33 -14.15
N ILE A 31 5.44 -31.51 -14.26
CA ILE A 31 5.70 -32.62 -13.33
C ILE A 31 6.48 -33.76 -13.98
N SER A 32 6.20 -34.09 -15.24
CA SER A 32 6.81 -35.24 -15.89
C SER A 32 8.27 -34.97 -16.21
N ARG A 33 9.13 -35.98 -16.12
CA ARG A 33 10.58 -35.84 -16.39
C ARG A 33 10.89 -35.35 -17.81
N ASP A 34 10.02 -35.71 -18.76
CA ASP A 34 10.04 -35.30 -20.17
C ASP A 34 9.21 -34.02 -20.44
N GLY A 35 8.68 -33.38 -19.40
CA GLY A 35 7.93 -32.13 -19.52
C GLY A 35 8.81 -30.96 -19.99
N LYS A 36 8.18 -29.92 -20.52
CA LYS A 36 8.87 -28.71 -21.02
C LYS A 36 9.54 -27.89 -19.90
N LEU A 37 8.99 -27.88 -18.69
CA LEU A 37 9.50 -27.10 -17.56
C LEU A 37 9.38 -27.87 -16.22
N PRO A 38 10.08 -29.01 -16.07
CA PRO A 38 9.83 -29.95 -14.98
C PRO A 38 10.32 -29.45 -13.62
N VAL A 39 9.50 -29.58 -12.58
CA VAL A 39 9.88 -29.42 -11.18
C VAL A 39 10.80 -30.59 -10.80
N ARG A 40 11.97 -30.28 -10.22
CA ARG A 40 13.00 -31.30 -9.93
C ARG A 40 12.59 -32.26 -8.82
N ASP A 41 11.97 -31.73 -7.77
CA ASP A 41 11.51 -32.50 -6.62
C ASP A 41 9.98 -32.66 -6.67
N THR A 42 9.52 -33.90 -6.86
CA THR A 42 8.09 -34.25 -6.95
C THR A 42 7.57 -34.95 -5.69
N ARG A 43 8.35 -35.03 -4.61
CA ARG A 43 7.94 -35.65 -3.33
C ARG A 43 6.74 -34.96 -2.68
N PHE A 44 6.51 -33.69 -3.02
CA PHE A 44 5.33 -32.95 -2.57
C PHE A 44 4.00 -33.55 -3.08
N LEU A 45 4.03 -34.30 -4.18
CA LEU A 45 2.84 -34.96 -4.73
C LEU A 45 2.29 -36.04 -3.80
N ASP A 46 3.16 -36.78 -3.10
CA ASP A 46 2.73 -37.81 -2.15
C ASP A 46 1.87 -37.19 -1.05
N ARG A 47 2.37 -36.11 -0.44
CA ARG A 47 1.65 -35.37 0.60
C ARG A 47 0.39 -34.71 0.07
N LEU A 48 0.46 -34.14 -1.14
CA LEU A 48 -0.70 -33.52 -1.80
C LEU A 48 -1.82 -34.54 -2.04
N THR A 49 -1.51 -35.79 -2.39
CA THR A 49 -2.55 -36.83 -2.58
C THR A 49 -3.33 -37.13 -1.30
N HIS A 50 -2.65 -37.17 -0.16
CA HIS A 50 -3.29 -37.33 1.16
C HIS A 50 -4.08 -36.08 1.54
N LEU A 51 -3.47 -34.90 1.43
CA LEU A 51 -4.10 -33.62 1.75
C LEU A 51 -5.42 -33.43 0.97
N VAL A 52 -5.43 -33.68 -0.34
CA VAL A 52 -6.62 -33.53 -1.18
C VAL A 52 -7.73 -34.51 -0.77
N SER A 53 -7.37 -35.73 -0.38
CA SER A 53 -8.34 -36.71 0.10
C SER A 53 -9.01 -36.22 1.38
N ASP A 54 -8.21 -35.84 2.36
CA ASP A 54 -8.67 -35.53 3.71
C ASP A 54 -9.33 -34.15 3.80
N PHE A 55 -8.78 -33.14 3.09
CA PHE A 55 -9.34 -31.78 3.06
C PHE A 55 -10.77 -31.76 2.51
N ARG A 56 -11.14 -32.71 1.66
CA ARG A 56 -12.43 -32.78 0.98
C ARG A 56 -13.62 -33.06 1.94
N GLU A 57 -13.32 -33.47 3.17
CA GLU A 57 -14.30 -33.58 4.25
C GLU A 57 -14.62 -32.22 4.89
N HIS A 58 -13.66 -31.28 4.83
CA HIS A 58 -13.72 -29.99 5.53
C HIS A 58 -13.88 -28.78 4.61
N GLY A 59 -13.71 -28.95 3.29
CA GLY A 59 -13.74 -27.83 2.35
C GLY A 59 -13.88 -28.22 0.88
N ASP A 60 -13.83 -27.21 0.03
CA ASP A 60 -14.00 -27.32 -1.42
C ASP A 60 -12.64 -27.47 -2.13
N ILE A 61 -12.55 -28.38 -3.11
CA ILE A 61 -11.32 -28.60 -3.90
C ILE A 61 -11.44 -27.88 -5.25
N ILE A 62 -10.38 -27.16 -5.63
CA ILE A 62 -10.29 -26.39 -6.87
C ILE A 62 -9.04 -26.80 -7.63
N TRP A 63 -9.22 -27.46 -8.77
CA TRP A 63 -8.14 -27.87 -9.65
C TRP A 63 -7.93 -26.86 -10.76
N VAL A 64 -6.72 -26.36 -10.92
CA VAL A 64 -6.38 -25.41 -11.98
C VAL A 64 -5.28 -25.96 -12.86
N ARG A 65 -5.60 -26.04 -14.15
CA ARG A 65 -4.62 -26.28 -15.22
C ARG A 65 -4.39 -24.99 -16.00
N SER A 66 -3.15 -24.74 -16.36
CA SER A 66 -2.78 -23.69 -17.28
C SER A 66 -2.97 -24.15 -18.72
N GLN A 67 -3.25 -23.22 -19.63
CA GLN A 67 -3.32 -23.47 -21.06
C GLN A 67 -2.73 -22.26 -21.78
N PHE A 68 -1.79 -22.50 -22.69
CA PHE A 68 -1.27 -21.43 -23.53
C PHE A 68 -2.31 -21.03 -24.58
N GLU A 69 -2.55 -19.73 -24.69
CA GLU A 69 -3.45 -19.14 -25.69
C GLU A 69 -2.71 -18.06 -26.50
N ALA A 70 -2.04 -17.15 -25.78
CA ALA A 70 -1.21 -16.11 -26.35
C ALA A 70 -0.02 -15.84 -25.43
N ASN A 71 1.02 -15.18 -25.97
CA ASN A 71 2.15 -14.74 -25.17
C ASN A 71 1.68 -13.78 -24.06
N ARG A 72 2.01 -14.09 -22.80
CA ARG A 72 1.66 -13.26 -21.64
C ARG A 72 2.85 -12.43 -21.19
N PRO A 73 2.85 -11.09 -21.44
CA PRO A 73 3.87 -10.23 -20.88
C PRO A 73 3.68 -10.16 -19.35
N VAL A 74 4.74 -10.48 -18.62
CA VAL A 74 4.71 -10.48 -17.16
C VAL A 74 5.17 -9.14 -16.59
N ASN A 75 4.72 -8.81 -15.38
CA ASN A 75 5.20 -7.68 -14.59
C ASN A 75 5.10 -6.30 -15.30
N GLY A 76 4.16 -6.14 -16.24
CA GLY A 76 3.87 -4.89 -16.93
C GLY A 76 2.83 -4.02 -16.21
N LEU A 77 2.78 -2.72 -16.55
CA LEU A 77 1.74 -1.80 -16.09
C LEU A 77 0.37 -2.26 -16.62
N GLY A 78 -0.46 -2.85 -15.75
CA GLY A 78 -1.79 -3.41 -16.09
C GLY A 78 -1.88 -4.94 -16.07
N ALA A 79 -0.76 -5.65 -15.87
CA ALA A 79 -0.70 -7.12 -15.87
C ALA A 79 -1.03 -7.72 -14.48
N SER A 80 -2.20 -7.40 -13.92
CA SER A 80 -2.58 -7.84 -12.57
C SER A 80 -2.49 -9.37 -12.43
N ALA A 81 -3.06 -10.12 -13.38
CA ALA A 81 -3.08 -11.59 -13.35
C ALA A 81 -1.75 -12.26 -13.77
N ASP A 82 -0.75 -11.50 -14.22
CA ASP A 82 0.53 -12.02 -14.74
C ASP A 82 1.75 -11.46 -13.97
N THR A 83 1.55 -11.17 -12.68
CA THR A 83 2.64 -10.80 -11.77
C THR A 83 3.36 -12.06 -11.29
N VAL A 84 4.64 -12.22 -11.62
CA VAL A 84 5.43 -13.42 -11.28
C VAL A 84 6.86 -13.07 -10.87
N ILE A 85 7.53 -14.01 -10.22
CA ILE A 85 8.95 -13.91 -9.88
C ILE A 85 9.78 -14.64 -10.93
N ALA A 86 10.32 -13.87 -11.89
CA ALA A 86 11.22 -14.31 -12.95
C ALA A 86 12.15 -13.15 -13.38
N GLY A 87 13.39 -13.46 -13.80
CA GLY A 87 14.42 -12.52 -14.27
C GLY A 87 15.83 -12.83 -13.75
N HIS A 88 16.86 -12.30 -14.45
CA HIS A 88 18.22 -12.11 -13.90
C HIS A 88 18.27 -10.83 -13.09
N ASP A 89 18.96 -10.87 -11.94
CA ASP A 89 19.17 -9.75 -11.03
C ASP A 89 19.54 -8.46 -11.77
N ARG A 90 18.83 -7.37 -11.47
CA ARG A 90 19.12 -6.01 -11.99
C ARG A 90 20.43 -5.42 -11.44
N HIS A 91 21.28 -6.21 -10.80
CA HIS A 91 22.50 -5.77 -10.13
C HIS A 91 23.72 -5.54 -11.06
N ASP A 92 23.69 -5.98 -12.33
CA ASP A 92 24.89 -5.96 -13.20
C ASP A 92 24.90 -4.91 -14.33
N GLN A 93 23.91 -4.04 -14.45
CA GLN A 93 23.92 -2.99 -15.50
C GLN A 93 24.64 -1.68 -15.10
N ALA A 94 25.13 -1.56 -13.86
CA ALA A 94 25.74 -0.31 -13.36
C ALA A 94 27.25 -0.14 -13.65
N LYS A 95 27.88 -1.00 -14.47
CA LYS A 95 29.35 -0.93 -14.74
C LYS A 95 29.77 -0.54 -16.16
N SER A 96 28.89 0.04 -16.98
CA SER A 96 29.28 0.51 -18.33
C SER A 96 28.72 1.88 -18.70
N SER A 97 29.22 2.94 -18.07
CA SER A 97 29.11 4.30 -18.63
C SER A 97 30.20 5.25 -18.13
N LYS A 98 31.47 4.92 -18.40
CA LYS A 98 32.52 5.96 -18.44
C LYS A 98 32.44 6.68 -19.78
N GLN A 99 31.74 7.81 -19.81
CA GLN A 99 31.67 8.71 -20.95
C GLN A 99 33.01 9.45 -21.09
N LYS A 100 33.80 9.13 -22.11
CA LYS A 100 34.92 9.97 -22.57
C LYS A 100 34.41 10.87 -23.69
N THR A 101 34.43 12.17 -23.44
CA THR A 101 34.22 13.25 -24.40
C THR A 101 35.27 13.21 -25.52
N LYS A 102 34.86 13.23 -26.79
CA LYS A 102 35.61 13.84 -27.92
C LYS A 102 34.72 14.04 -29.16
N SER A 103 35.12 15.05 -29.91
CA SER A 103 34.42 15.92 -30.89
C SER A 103 34.03 15.27 -32.23
N PRO A 104 33.29 15.99 -33.13
CA PRO A 104 32.52 15.38 -34.21
C PRO A 104 33.29 15.27 -35.54
N SER A 105 33.14 14.15 -36.25
CA SER A 105 33.39 14.08 -37.69
C SER A 105 32.50 13.04 -38.40
N LYS A 106 32.20 13.35 -39.66
CA LYS A 106 31.08 12.90 -40.51
C LYS A 106 31.21 11.44 -41.00
N THR A 107 30.10 10.68 -40.98
CA THR A 107 29.54 9.82 -42.06
C THR A 107 28.45 8.88 -41.49
N PRO A 108 27.32 8.64 -42.18
CA PRO A 108 26.26 7.77 -41.67
C PRO A 108 26.58 6.30 -41.94
N LYS A 109 26.72 5.49 -40.88
CA LYS A 109 26.70 4.02 -40.95
C LYS A 109 25.49 3.50 -40.19
N THR A 110 24.83 2.53 -40.82
CA THR A 110 23.63 1.75 -40.45
C THR A 110 23.55 1.44 -38.95
N PRO A 111 22.37 1.53 -38.30
CA PRO A 111 22.26 1.26 -36.87
C PRO A 111 22.60 -0.20 -36.55
N PRO A 112 23.33 -0.48 -35.46
CA PRO A 112 23.57 -1.85 -35.02
C PRO A 112 22.26 -2.48 -34.56
N LYS A 113 22.01 -3.74 -34.98
CA LYS A 113 20.86 -4.53 -34.51
C LYS A 113 20.85 -4.60 -32.98
N PRO A 114 19.69 -4.42 -32.31
CA PRO A 114 19.61 -4.53 -30.86
C PRO A 114 19.97 -5.95 -30.43
N LYS A 115 20.84 -6.06 -29.41
CA LYS A 115 21.12 -7.33 -28.73
C LYS A 115 19.82 -7.83 -28.10
N SER A 116 19.37 -9.04 -28.44
CA SER A 116 18.19 -9.65 -27.85
C SER A 116 18.37 -9.79 -26.33
N LEU A 117 17.45 -9.19 -25.57
CA LEU A 117 17.29 -9.50 -24.15
C LEU A 117 16.95 -10.99 -24.04
N LYS A 118 17.84 -11.81 -23.46
CA LYS A 118 17.52 -13.21 -23.18
C LYS A 118 16.37 -13.24 -22.18
N LEU A 119 15.22 -13.74 -22.62
CA LEU A 119 14.03 -13.87 -21.78
C LEU A 119 14.21 -15.01 -20.77
N ASP A 120 13.58 -14.90 -19.60
CA ASP A 120 13.71 -15.91 -18.53
C ASP A 120 13.07 -17.24 -18.95
N GLU A 121 13.81 -18.33 -18.83
CA GLU A 121 13.39 -19.67 -19.27
C GLU A 121 12.18 -20.22 -18.51
N GLU A 122 11.94 -19.76 -17.28
CA GLU A 122 10.80 -20.20 -16.45
C GLU A 122 9.46 -19.59 -16.88
N LEU A 123 9.44 -18.56 -17.72
CA LEU A 123 8.20 -17.97 -18.24
C LEU A 123 7.50 -18.92 -19.20
N PHE A 124 6.64 -19.79 -18.64
CA PHE A 124 6.07 -20.91 -19.37
C PHE A 124 5.02 -20.50 -20.42
N LEU A 125 4.39 -19.34 -20.25
CA LEU A 125 3.46 -18.75 -21.23
C LEU A 125 4.16 -17.83 -22.25
N THR A 126 5.48 -17.92 -22.37
CA THR A 126 6.24 -17.15 -23.35
C THR A 126 7.13 -18.07 -24.18
N PRO A 127 7.14 -17.94 -25.53
CA PRO A 127 8.10 -18.67 -26.36
C PRO A 127 9.53 -18.19 -26.08
N THR A 128 10.47 -19.13 -26.02
CA THR A 128 11.91 -18.84 -26.00
C THR A 128 12.58 -19.42 -27.24
N ASP A 129 13.82 -19.01 -27.51
CA ASP A 129 14.61 -19.55 -28.63
C ASP A 129 14.84 -21.08 -28.52
N THR A 130 14.70 -21.63 -27.31
CA THR A 130 15.03 -23.03 -26.98
C THR A 130 13.80 -23.87 -26.61
N ARG A 131 12.65 -23.24 -26.38
CA ARG A 131 11.46 -23.91 -25.83
C ARG A 131 10.19 -23.23 -26.33
N GLU A 132 9.29 -24.01 -26.90
CA GLU A 132 7.90 -23.58 -27.12
C GLU A 132 7.18 -23.32 -25.79
N PRO A 133 6.09 -22.53 -25.79
CA PRO A 133 5.25 -22.38 -24.61
C PRO A 133 4.80 -23.73 -24.03
N CYS A 134 4.69 -23.79 -22.71
CA CYS A 134 4.13 -24.95 -22.02
C CYS A 134 2.60 -24.93 -22.13
N CYS A 135 1.99 -26.08 -21.89
CA CYS A 135 0.56 -26.26 -21.80
C CYS A 135 -0.19 -25.88 -23.09
N MET A 136 0.39 -26.22 -24.24
CA MET A 136 -0.26 -26.01 -25.54
C MET A 136 -1.62 -26.74 -25.59
N PRO A 137 -2.70 -26.12 -26.09
CA PRO A 137 -4.02 -26.73 -26.16
C PRO A 137 -3.97 -28.08 -26.89
N GLY A 138 -4.57 -29.11 -26.29
CA GLY A 138 -4.60 -30.46 -26.86
C GLY A 138 -3.27 -31.25 -26.81
N SER A 139 -2.21 -30.68 -26.24
CA SER A 139 -0.95 -31.40 -26.05
C SER A 139 -0.98 -32.27 -24.78
N ARG A 140 -0.22 -33.38 -24.79
CA ARG A 140 0.02 -34.19 -23.58
C ARG A 140 0.55 -33.34 -22.42
N GLY A 141 1.38 -32.35 -22.72
CA GLY A 141 1.95 -31.40 -21.74
C GLY A 141 0.90 -30.59 -20.97
N ALA A 142 -0.24 -30.28 -21.60
CA ALA A 142 -1.34 -29.55 -20.99
C ALA A 142 -2.29 -30.42 -20.15
N GLU A 143 -2.19 -31.74 -20.21
CA GLU A 143 -2.99 -32.62 -19.37
C GLU A 143 -2.43 -32.72 -17.95
N TYR A 144 -3.29 -32.99 -16.97
CA TYR A 144 -2.85 -33.44 -15.65
C TYR A 144 -1.99 -34.70 -15.77
N ILE A 145 -1.02 -34.86 -14.87
CA ILE A 145 -0.26 -36.12 -14.78
C ILE A 145 -1.18 -37.28 -14.39
N ASP A 146 -0.91 -38.48 -14.90
CA ASP A 146 -1.79 -39.66 -14.72
C ASP A 146 -2.03 -40.02 -13.26
N ARG A 147 -1.09 -39.72 -12.35
CA ARG A 147 -1.27 -39.94 -10.91
C ARG A 147 -2.30 -39.01 -10.26
N VAL A 148 -2.52 -37.83 -10.84
CA VAL A 148 -3.46 -36.81 -10.31
C VAL A 148 -4.87 -37.00 -10.87
N LYS A 149 -5.02 -37.53 -12.10
CA LYS A 149 -6.33 -37.74 -12.74
C LYS A 149 -7.34 -38.49 -11.84
N PRO A 150 -6.99 -39.58 -11.12
CA PRO A 150 -7.92 -40.29 -10.23
C PRO A 150 -8.33 -39.50 -8.98
N LEU A 151 -7.56 -38.48 -8.60
CA LEU A 151 -7.87 -37.65 -7.43
C LEU A 151 -8.98 -36.65 -7.72
N ILE A 152 -9.23 -36.31 -8.97
CA ILE A 152 -10.21 -35.30 -9.38
C ILE A 152 -11.61 -35.93 -9.35
N GLN A 153 -12.47 -35.44 -8.47
CA GLN A 153 -13.85 -35.90 -8.34
C GLN A 153 -14.82 -34.99 -9.10
N GLN A 154 -16.01 -35.51 -9.43
CA GLN A 154 -17.05 -34.75 -10.14
C GLN A 154 -17.54 -33.51 -9.34
N ARG A 155 -17.44 -33.55 -8.01
CA ARG A 155 -17.78 -32.42 -7.13
C ARG A 155 -16.74 -31.31 -7.09
N ASP A 156 -15.52 -31.59 -7.55
CA ASP A 156 -14.43 -30.62 -7.48
C ASP A 156 -14.59 -29.56 -8.58
N MET A 157 -14.21 -28.33 -8.27
CA MET A 157 -14.18 -27.26 -9.26
C MET A 157 -12.95 -27.45 -10.16
N GLN A 158 -13.13 -27.40 -11.48
CA GLN A 158 -12.03 -27.53 -12.44
C GLN A 158 -11.96 -26.28 -13.32
N LEU A 159 -10.79 -25.65 -13.35
CA LEU A 159 -10.54 -24.42 -14.10
C LEU A 159 -9.42 -24.62 -15.12
N THR A 160 -9.62 -24.07 -16.31
CA THR A 160 -8.58 -23.93 -17.33
C THR A 160 -8.23 -22.45 -17.43
N ASN A 161 -6.98 -22.12 -17.15
CA ASN A 161 -6.51 -20.74 -17.01
C ASN A 161 -5.51 -20.40 -18.11
N THR A 162 -5.65 -19.23 -18.74
CA THR A 162 -4.72 -18.76 -19.79
C THR A 162 -3.77 -17.66 -19.34
N HIS A 163 -3.79 -17.32 -18.04
CA HIS A 163 -2.90 -16.39 -17.36
C HIS A 163 -2.01 -17.13 -16.35
N TYR A 164 -1.10 -16.44 -15.65
CA TYR A 164 -0.38 -17.06 -14.53
C TYR A 164 -1.26 -17.25 -13.30
N SER A 165 -2.03 -16.23 -12.93
CA SER A 165 -3.00 -16.27 -11.83
C SER A 165 -4.27 -17.00 -12.24
N ALA A 166 -4.76 -17.92 -11.40
CA ALA A 166 -6.02 -18.64 -11.62
C ALA A 166 -7.26 -17.74 -11.67
N PHE A 167 -7.14 -16.48 -11.26
CA PHE A 167 -8.20 -15.46 -11.36
C PHE A 167 -8.23 -14.76 -12.71
N GLY A 168 -7.15 -14.84 -13.50
CA GLY A 168 -7.03 -14.17 -14.79
C GLY A 168 -8.00 -14.72 -15.82
N GLY A 169 -9.08 -13.99 -16.11
CA GLY A 169 -10.05 -14.37 -17.13
C GLY A 169 -10.91 -15.59 -16.78
N THR A 170 -11.02 -15.96 -15.50
CA THR A 170 -11.85 -17.08 -15.02
C THR A 170 -12.98 -16.62 -14.10
N SER A 171 -13.96 -17.49 -13.85
CA SER A 171 -15.04 -17.26 -12.87
C SER A 171 -14.66 -17.63 -11.43
N LEU A 172 -13.37 -17.83 -11.13
CA LEU A 172 -12.90 -18.30 -9.82
C LEU A 172 -13.38 -17.41 -8.69
N LEU A 173 -13.20 -16.08 -8.80
CA LEU A 173 -13.61 -15.14 -7.75
C LEU A 173 -15.11 -15.22 -7.45
N VAL A 174 -15.93 -15.25 -8.49
CA VAL A 174 -17.39 -15.35 -8.36
C VAL A 174 -17.77 -16.67 -7.69
N SER A 175 -17.08 -17.76 -8.03
CA SER A 175 -17.32 -19.10 -7.48
C SER A 175 -16.89 -19.22 -6.01
N LEU A 176 -15.78 -18.59 -5.62
CA LEU A 176 -15.34 -18.53 -4.22
C LEU A 176 -16.36 -17.76 -3.37
N ARG A 177 -16.82 -16.61 -3.88
CA ARG A 177 -17.82 -15.77 -3.20
C ARG A 177 -19.18 -16.44 -3.07
N SER A 178 -19.67 -17.10 -4.12
CA SER A 178 -20.94 -17.81 -4.06
C SER A 178 -20.94 -18.99 -3.09
N LYS A 179 -19.75 -19.56 -2.83
CA LYS A 179 -19.53 -20.60 -1.82
C LYS A 179 -19.10 -20.06 -0.45
N LEU A 180 -19.04 -18.74 -0.25
CA LEU A 180 -18.56 -18.12 0.99
C LEU A 180 -17.18 -18.65 1.43
N ILE A 181 -16.30 -18.93 0.48
CA ILE A 181 -14.93 -19.36 0.77
C ILE A 181 -14.10 -18.12 1.13
N THR A 182 -13.66 -18.04 2.39
CA THR A 182 -12.84 -16.93 2.89
C THR A 182 -11.40 -17.31 3.12
N ASP A 183 -11.13 -18.58 3.39
CA ASP A 183 -9.79 -19.11 3.61
C ASP A 183 -9.41 -20.04 2.45
N LEU A 184 -8.32 -19.70 1.77
CA LEU A 184 -7.83 -20.41 0.60
C LEU A 184 -6.45 -21.01 0.87
N PHE A 185 -6.41 -22.33 0.97
CA PHE A 185 -5.22 -23.13 1.08
C PHE A 185 -4.63 -23.32 -0.32
N VAL A 186 -3.40 -22.88 -0.55
CA VAL A 186 -2.78 -22.85 -1.88
C VAL A 186 -1.64 -23.86 -1.94
N CYS A 187 -1.71 -24.78 -2.91
CA CYS A 187 -0.69 -25.77 -3.16
C CYS A 187 -0.46 -26.06 -4.66
N GLY A 188 0.56 -26.85 -4.98
CA GLY A 188 0.92 -27.22 -6.35
C GLY A 188 2.20 -26.51 -6.84
N CYS A 189 2.30 -26.26 -8.14
CA CYS A 189 3.50 -25.68 -8.76
C CYS A 189 3.17 -24.74 -9.92
N ILE A 190 4.07 -23.86 -10.35
CA ILE A 190 5.40 -23.55 -9.78
C ILE A 190 5.27 -22.41 -8.76
N THR A 191 5.92 -22.53 -7.59
CA THR A 191 5.76 -21.57 -6.48
C THR A 191 5.92 -20.11 -6.90
N ASN A 192 7.00 -19.78 -7.60
CA ASN A 192 7.34 -18.41 -7.99
C ASN A 192 6.53 -17.87 -9.19
N LEU A 193 5.69 -18.70 -9.82
CA LEU A 193 4.90 -18.35 -10.99
C LEU A 193 3.40 -18.43 -10.66
N SER A 194 2.70 -19.49 -11.08
CA SER A 194 1.25 -19.59 -10.96
C SER A 194 0.76 -19.58 -9.52
N VAL A 195 1.50 -20.20 -8.58
CA VAL A 195 1.16 -20.16 -7.14
C VAL A 195 1.27 -18.73 -6.64
N TYR A 196 2.41 -18.07 -6.87
CA TYR A 196 2.61 -16.69 -6.47
C TYR A 196 1.58 -15.73 -7.07
N ALA A 197 1.32 -15.83 -8.38
CA ALA A 197 0.35 -14.98 -9.07
C ALA A 197 -1.08 -15.21 -8.53
N THR A 198 -1.46 -16.47 -8.32
CA THR A 198 -2.80 -16.82 -7.80
C THR A 198 -2.96 -16.39 -6.36
N ALA A 199 -1.96 -16.61 -5.51
CA ALA A 199 -1.99 -16.17 -4.11
C ALA A 199 -2.01 -14.64 -4.03
N MET A 200 -1.18 -13.95 -4.80
CA MET A 200 -1.20 -12.50 -4.90
C MET A 200 -2.60 -11.98 -5.27
N ASP A 201 -3.28 -12.59 -6.24
CA ASP A 201 -4.65 -12.23 -6.62
C ASP A 201 -5.71 -12.61 -5.59
N ALA A 202 -5.63 -13.79 -4.97
CA ALA A 202 -6.56 -14.18 -3.90
C ALA A 202 -6.54 -13.15 -2.75
N ALA A 203 -5.36 -12.72 -2.33
CA ALA A 203 -5.20 -11.71 -1.30
C ALA A 203 -5.57 -10.31 -1.83
N ARG A 204 -5.50 -10.08 -3.15
CA ARG A 204 -6.12 -8.90 -3.78
C ARG A 204 -7.63 -8.87 -3.60
N TYR A 205 -8.28 -10.02 -3.61
CA TYR A 205 -9.72 -10.10 -3.43
C TYR A 205 -10.18 -10.23 -1.97
N GLY A 206 -9.26 -10.12 -1.01
CA GLY A 206 -9.56 -10.17 0.43
C GLY A 206 -9.78 -11.59 0.96
N ILE A 207 -9.31 -12.60 0.24
CA ILE A 207 -9.33 -14.00 0.66
C ILE A 207 -8.07 -14.25 1.51
N ARG A 208 -8.23 -14.83 2.72
CA ARG A 208 -7.09 -15.22 3.56
C ARG A 208 -6.36 -16.38 2.90
N ILE A 209 -5.04 -16.36 2.94
CA ILE A 209 -4.20 -17.32 2.21
C ILE A 209 -3.36 -18.11 3.17
N ILE A 210 -3.40 -19.42 3.00
CA ILE A 210 -2.54 -20.36 3.69
C ILE A 210 -1.73 -21.11 2.63
N LEU A 211 -0.43 -20.88 2.58
CA LEU A 211 0.50 -21.62 1.73
C LEU A 211 0.80 -22.97 2.40
N VAL A 212 0.51 -24.07 1.69
CA VAL A 212 0.82 -25.41 2.21
C VAL A 212 2.25 -25.79 1.82
N GLU A 213 3.22 -25.42 2.66
CA GLU A 213 4.65 -25.34 2.31
C GLU A 213 5.23 -26.64 1.74
N ASP A 214 4.85 -27.76 2.33
CA ASP A 214 5.32 -29.09 1.97
C ASP A 214 4.55 -29.67 0.77
N CYS A 215 3.53 -28.96 0.28
CA CYS A 215 2.79 -29.27 -0.95
C CYS A 215 3.09 -28.27 -2.09
N LEU A 216 4.18 -27.49 -1.99
CA LEU A 216 4.64 -26.57 -3.02
C LEU A 216 5.81 -27.12 -3.85
N GLY A 217 5.67 -27.06 -5.17
CA GLY A 217 6.72 -27.47 -6.13
C GLY A 217 7.42 -26.26 -6.76
N TYR A 218 8.75 -26.30 -6.81
CA TYR A 218 9.58 -25.25 -7.40
C TYR A 218 10.81 -25.78 -8.13
N ARG A 219 11.34 -25.00 -9.08
CA ARG A 219 12.56 -25.33 -9.82
C ARG A 219 13.81 -24.76 -9.18
N ARG A 220 13.69 -23.55 -8.63
CA ARG A 220 14.76 -22.75 -8.04
C ARG A 220 14.39 -22.40 -6.60
N LYS A 221 15.21 -22.84 -5.64
CA LYS A 221 14.94 -22.62 -4.22
C LYS A 221 14.94 -21.14 -3.85
N ASP A 222 15.88 -20.38 -4.39
CA ASP A 222 15.98 -18.93 -4.20
C ASP A 222 14.71 -18.18 -4.63
N ARG A 223 14.11 -18.58 -5.76
CA ARG A 223 12.85 -17.98 -6.23
C ARG A 223 11.64 -18.42 -5.42
N HIS A 224 11.63 -19.67 -4.96
CA HIS A 224 10.62 -20.18 -4.04
C HIS A 224 10.65 -19.41 -2.72
N ASP A 225 11.82 -19.28 -2.10
CA ASP A 225 12.00 -18.57 -0.84
C ASP A 225 11.58 -17.10 -0.98
N MET A 226 11.96 -16.43 -2.09
CA MET A 226 11.52 -15.07 -2.36
C MET A 226 10.00 -14.95 -2.56
N ALA A 227 9.37 -15.93 -3.23
CA ALA A 227 7.93 -15.93 -3.45
C ALA A 227 7.14 -16.09 -2.14
N VAL A 228 7.56 -17.03 -1.29
CA VAL A 228 6.97 -17.25 0.03
C VAL A 228 7.15 -16.00 0.89
N HIS A 229 8.36 -15.47 0.98
CA HIS A 229 8.66 -14.29 1.79
C HIS A 229 7.86 -13.05 1.36
N GLN A 230 7.72 -12.79 0.06
CA GLN A 230 6.91 -11.68 -0.43
C GLN A 230 5.42 -11.84 -0.12
N LEU A 231 4.88 -13.07 -0.16
CA LEU A 231 3.49 -13.34 0.20
C LEU A 231 3.25 -13.17 1.70
N GLU A 232 4.18 -13.61 2.54
CA GLU A 232 4.12 -13.41 4.00
C GLU A 232 4.20 -11.92 4.36
N ASP A 233 5.21 -11.21 3.83
CA ASP A 233 5.49 -9.82 4.22
C ASP A 233 4.46 -8.82 3.67
N TYR A 234 4.10 -8.96 2.39
CA TYR A 234 3.25 -7.97 1.72
C TYR A 234 1.77 -8.34 1.73
N MET A 235 1.45 -9.64 1.76
CA MET A 235 0.07 -10.12 1.68
C MET A 235 -0.41 -10.76 2.98
N SER A 236 0.45 -10.83 4.02
CA SER A 236 0.14 -11.48 5.30
C SER A 236 -0.36 -12.92 5.11
N ALA A 237 0.18 -13.63 4.11
CA ALA A 237 -0.09 -15.05 3.93
C ALA A 237 0.50 -15.84 5.10
N GLU A 238 -0.20 -16.88 5.52
CA GLU A 238 0.30 -17.84 6.50
C GLU A 238 0.92 -19.03 5.78
N THR A 239 1.90 -19.67 6.43
CA THR A 239 2.58 -20.84 5.91
C THR A 239 2.40 -21.99 6.89
N MET A 240 1.94 -23.14 6.39
CA MET A 240 1.64 -24.32 7.21
C MET A 240 2.02 -25.61 6.48
N SER A 241 2.42 -26.62 7.25
CA SER A 241 2.57 -27.99 6.71
C SER A 241 1.21 -28.64 6.50
N SER A 242 1.12 -29.54 5.53
CA SER A 242 -0.08 -30.33 5.22
C SER A 242 -0.63 -31.08 6.45
N LYS A 243 0.26 -31.57 7.32
CA LYS A 243 -0.12 -32.19 8.59
C LYS A 243 -0.82 -31.20 9.53
N LYS A 244 -0.25 -30.02 9.72
CA LYS A 244 -0.83 -28.97 10.59
C LYS A 244 -2.16 -28.47 10.06
N VAL A 245 -2.29 -28.32 8.74
CA VAL A 245 -3.57 -27.96 8.08
C VAL A 245 -4.66 -28.95 8.49
N MET A 246 -4.37 -30.25 8.46
CA MET A 246 -5.35 -31.26 8.83
C MET A 246 -5.65 -31.31 10.33
N GLU A 247 -4.70 -30.96 11.20
CA GLU A 247 -4.91 -30.83 12.64
C GLU A 247 -5.85 -29.65 12.95
N GLU A 248 -5.55 -28.46 12.43
CA GLU A 248 -6.39 -27.27 12.64
C GLU A 248 -7.81 -27.42 12.08
N LEU A 249 -7.95 -28.06 10.91
CA LEU A 249 -9.27 -28.34 10.36
C LEU A 249 -10.07 -29.28 11.28
N ARG A 250 -9.47 -30.36 11.81
CA ARG A 250 -10.18 -31.26 12.73
C ARG A 250 -10.58 -30.58 14.02
N ASP A 251 -9.69 -29.78 14.61
CA ASP A 251 -9.95 -29.11 15.89
C ASP A 251 -11.08 -28.07 15.75
N SER A 252 -11.14 -27.36 14.62
CA SER A 252 -12.21 -26.37 14.34
C SER A 252 -13.62 -26.97 14.25
N PHE A 253 -13.75 -28.28 14.01
CA PHE A 253 -15.04 -29.00 14.02
C PHE A 253 -15.31 -29.76 15.32
N ALA A 254 -14.31 -29.97 16.17
CA ALA A 254 -14.48 -30.62 17.48
C ALA A 254 -15.18 -29.69 18.48
N ASP A 255 -14.87 -28.39 18.46
CA ASP A 255 -15.51 -27.36 19.30
C ASP A 255 -16.99 -27.13 18.96
N GLU A 256 -17.43 -27.45 17.73
CA GLU A 256 -18.82 -27.34 17.30
C GLU A 256 -19.66 -28.58 17.67
N ALA A 257 -19.03 -29.75 17.86
CA ALA A 257 -19.72 -31.00 18.17
C ALA A 257 -20.18 -31.10 19.64
N ASP A 258 -19.51 -30.40 20.57
CA ASP A 258 -19.83 -30.47 22.01
C ASP A 258 -21.02 -29.55 22.42
N HIS A 259 -21.57 -28.79 21.46
CA HIS A 259 -22.69 -27.87 21.70
C HIS A 259 -24.04 -28.27 21.08
N SER A 260 -24.15 -29.45 20.44
CA SER A 260 -25.40 -29.85 19.76
C SER A 260 -26.11 -31.12 20.25
N ASP A 261 -25.56 -31.87 21.21
CA ASP A 261 -26.26 -33.04 21.78
C ASP A 261 -26.56 -32.87 23.28
N ASN A 262 -27.63 -32.14 23.58
CA ASN A 262 -28.41 -32.38 24.80
C ASN A 262 -29.85 -31.86 24.65
N GLN A 263 -30.61 -32.54 23.79
CA GLN A 263 -32.06 -32.61 23.92
C GLN A 263 -32.58 -33.97 23.43
N ASP A 264 -33.21 -34.68 24.36
CA ASP A 264 -34.13 -35.79 24.18
C ASP A 264 -33.60 -37.11 23.57
N SER A 265 -33.18 -38.03 24.45
CA SER A 265 -33.81 -39.36 24.45
C SER A 265 -33.63 -40.10 25.79
N ALA A 266 -34.76 -40.38 26.42
CA ALA A 266 -34.89 -41.34 27.50
C ALA A 266 -34.92 -42.77 26.92
N SER A 267 -34.12 -43.69 27.44
CA SER A 267 -34.65 -44.85 28.18
C SER A 267 -33.60 -45.95 28.48
N SER A 268 -33.65 -46.37 29.75
CA SER A 268 -33.47 -47.74 30.25
C SER A 268 -32.09 -48.23 30.68
N LYS A 269 -32.12 -48.78 31.90
CA LYS A 269 -31.18 -49.67 32.61
C LYS A 269 -29.97 -48.97 33.24
N GLY A 270 -29.76 -49.01 34.55
CA GLY A 270 -30.44 -49.66 35.67
C GLY A 270 -29.60 -49.39 36.92
N GLU A 271 -30.29 -49.12 38.04
CA GLU A 271 -29.95 -49.39 39.45
C GLU A 271 -28.45 -49.56 39.80
N ASN A 272 -27.87 -48.79 40.72
CA ASN A 272 -28.22 -48.85 42.13
C ASN A 272 -27.64 -47.65 42.95
N ALA A 273 -28.27 -47.43 44.10
CA ALA A 273 -28.25 -46.26 44.97
C ALA A 273 -26.93 -45.94 45.73
N GLY A 274 -26.80 -44.69 46.20
CA GLY A 274 -25.84 -44.35 47.26
C GLY A 274 -25.54 -42.87 47.55
N SER A 275 -26.54 -42.08 47.96
CA SER A 275 -26.47 -40.99 48.99
C SER A 275 -25.43 -39.85 48.94
N LYS A 276 -25.92 -38.63 48.60
CA LYS A 276 -25.87 -37.29 49.28
C LYS A 276 -24.79 -36.97 50.36
N PRO A 277 -24.56 -35.67 50.72
CA PRO A 277 -24.41 -34.45 49.92
C PRO A 277 -23.37 -33.42 50.47
N ARG A 278 -23.08 -32.35 49.68
CA ARG A 278 -22.65 -30.97 50.06
C ARG A 278 -21.38 -30.78 50.92
N THR A 279 -20.52 -29.81 50.58
CA THR A 279 -20.48 -28.44 51.17
C THR A 279 -19.42 -27.58 50.44
N ILE A 280 -19.68 -26.27 50.42
CA ILE A 280 -18.86 -25.16 49.90
C ILE A 280 -17.71 -24.90 50.89
N GLU A 281 -16.50 -24.57 50.43
CA GLU A 281 -15.70 -23.40 50.91
C GLU A 281 -14.28 -23.37 50.31
N VAL A 282 -13.73 -22.16 50.39
CA VAL A 282 -12.53 -21.62 49.75
C VAL A 282 -11.34 -21.70 50.73
N ASP A 283 -10.15 -21.85 50.13
CA ASP A 283 -8.81 -21.41 50.58
C ASP A 283 -7.84 -22.34 51.35
N SER A 284 -6.57 -22.11 50.99
CA SER A 284 -5.27 -22.33 51.67
C SER A 284 -4.50 -23.65 51.51
N ASP A 285 -3.42 -23.54 50.74
CA ASP A 285 -2.03 -23.98 50.94
C ASP A 285 -1.72 -25.09 51.96
N LEU A 286 -1.02 -26.14 51.53
CA LEU A 286 0.40 -26.41 51.86
C LEU A 286 0.88 -27.75 51.27
N ASP A 287 2.19 -27.77 51.06
CA ASP A 287 3.04 -28.71 50.32
C ASP A 287 3.00 -30.18 50.80
N ASP A 288 3.24 -31.11 49.87
CA ASP A 288 4.26 -32.14 50.06
C ASP A 288 4.72 -32.69 48.70
N ASP A 289 6.04 -32.76 48.59
CA ASP A 289 6.88 -33.12 47.46
C ASP A 289 6.66 -34.55 46.94
N GLU A 290 6.81 -34.76 45.63
CA GLU A 290 7.62 -35.87 45.09
C GLU A 290 8.06 -35.52 43.66
N GLU A 291 9.37 -35.57 43.50
CA GLU A 291 10.20 -35.02 42.45
C GLU A 291 10.34 -36.05 41.31
N VAL A 292 10.01 -35.69 40.07
CA VAL A 292 10.47 -36.43 38.88
C VAL A 292 11.05 -35.44 37.88
N SER A 293 12.38 -35.48 37.78
CA SER A 293 13.24 -34.55 37.04
C SER A 293 13.02 -34.60 35.52
N LEU A 294 12.97 -33.42 34.89
CA LEU A 294 13.12 -33.24 33.44
C LEU A 294 14.43 -32.46 33.14
N PRO A 295 15.11 -32.75 32.01
CA PRO A 295 16.50 -32.36 31.80
C PRO A 295 16.69 -30.88 31.42
N ILE A 296 17.70 -30.29 32.04
CA ILE A 296 18.32 -28.99 31.73
C ILE A 296 19.21 -29.12 30.48
N VAL A 297 18.98 -28.28 29.46
CA VAL A 297 19.99 -27.84 28.46
C VAL A 297 19.66 -26.39 28.07
N ARG A 298 20.23 -25.39 28.76
CA ARG A 298 21.41 -24.52 28.45
C ARG A 298 21.38 -23.70 27.13
N PRO A 299 21.82 -22.42 27.19
CA PRO A 299 21.68 -21.43 26.13
C PRO A 299 22.72 -21.59 25.02
N PHE A 300 22.35 -21.28 23.77
CA PHE A 300 23.28 -21.26 22.64
C PHE A 300 24.10 -19.95 22.62
N THR A 301 25.41 -20.13 22.70
CA THR A 301 26.45 -19.12 22.53
C THR A 301 26.65 -18.70 21.07
N ARG A 302 26.86 -17.39 20.93
CA ARG A 302 27.48 -16.64 19.84
C ARG A 302 28.74 -17.34 19.28
N VAL A 303 28.79 -17.53 17.96
CA VAL A 303 30.00 -17.92 17.23
C VAL A 303 30.55 -16.70 16.50
N GLU A 304 31.71 -16.25 16.97
CA GLU A 304 32.62 -15.33 16.29
C GLU A 304 33.46 -16.13 15.29
N LEU A 305 33.60 -15.62 14.06
CA LEU A 305 34.58 -16.12 13.09
C LEU A 305 35.81 -15.21 13.15
N GLU A 306 36.88 -15.70 13.76
CA GLU A 306 38.23 -15.19 13.54
C GLU A 306 39.06 -16.16 12.70
N THR A 307 39.87 -15.52 11.87
CA THR A 307 40.86 -16.03 10.94
C THR A 307 41.99 -16.82 11.61
N SER A 308 42.46 -17.88 10.96
CA SER A 308 43.90 -18.19 10.99
C SER A 308 44.31 -19.12 9.84
N ALA A 309 45.37 -18.70 9.15
CA ALA A 309 46.08 -19.42 8.11
C ALA A 309 46.95 -20.57 8.66
N CYS A 310 47.22 -21.59 7.84
CA CYS A 310 48.59 -22.08 7.68
C CYS A 310 48.79 -22.86 6.36
N SER A 311 50.02 -22.73 5.88
CA SER A 311 50.64 -22.97 4.57
C SER A 311 51.01 -24.42 4.21
N ARG A 312 51.16 -24.67 2.89
CA ARG A 312 52.24 -25.41 2.17
C ARG A 312 51.90 -25.39 0.66
N SER A 313 52.57 -24.61 -0.21
CA SER A 313 53.90 -24.75 -0.84
C SER A 313 53.93 -25.55 -2.15
N ALA A 314 54.71 -25.02 -3.10
CA ALA A 314 55.13 -25.55 -4.42
C ALA A 314 54.12 -25.30 -5.57
N ALA A 315 54.35 -24.40 -6.54
CA ALA A 315 55.46 -24.18 -7.49
C ALA A 315 54.92 -24.45 -8.91
N GLY A 316 55.04 -23.47 -9.81
CA GLY A 316 54.66 -23.63 -11.22
C GLY A 316 54.59 -22.30 -11.99
N GLN A 317 55.70 -21.98 -12.65
CA GLN A 317 56.03 -20.82 -13.49
C GLN A 317 54.97 -20.42 -14.53
N ILE A 318 54.71 -19.12 -14.74
CA ILE A 318 55.36 -18.23 -15.75
C ILE A 318 55.50 -18.88 -17.13
N THR A 319 54.72 -18.47 -18.14
CA THR A 319 55.20 -17.66 -19.29
C THR A 319 54.11 -17.34 -20.32
N THR A 320 54.27 -16.15 -20.87
CA THR A 320 53.73 -15.53 -22.08
C THR A 320 53.93 -16.33 -23.38
N GLN A 321 53.00 -16.19 -24.34
CA GLN A 321 53.20 -15.90 -25.79
C GLN A 321 51.84 -16.14 -26.49
N ARG A 322 51.17 -15.14 -27.08
CA ARG A 322 51.45 -14.37 -28.31
C ARG A 322 51.33 -15.21 -29.60
N GLU A 323 50.25 -14.87 -30.31
CA GLU A 323 50.10 -14.81 -31.77
C GLU A 323 49.86 -16.06 -32.63
N GLN A 324 48.92 -15.81 -33.55
CA GLN A 324 48.91 -16.17 -34.97
C GLN A 324 48.20 -17.45 -35.43
N SER A 325 47.05 -17.17 -36.05
CA SER A 325 46.65 -17.61 -37.40
C SER A 325 46.84 -19.07 -37.79
N SER A 326 45.75 -19.69 -38.25
CA SER A 326 45.74 -20.20 -39.62
C SER A 326 44.32 -20.52 -40.10
N SER A 327 44.15 -20.18 -41.37
CA SER A 327 43.11 -20.49 -42.33
C SER A 327 42.91 -21.99 -42.60
N ALA A 328 41.69 -22.37 -42.96
CA ALA A 328 41.36 -23.25 -44.11
C ALA A 328 39.81 -23.36 -44.17
N GLN A 329 39.15 -22.79 -45.18
CA GLN A 329 38.83 -23.43 -46.48
C GLN A 329 37.92 -24.66 -46.38
N SER A 330 36.69 -24.52 -46.90
CA SER A 330 36.24 -25.27 -48.09
C SER A 330 34.83 -24.81 -48.51
N VAL A 331 34.69 -24.34 -49.75
CA VAL A 331 33.96 -24.99 -50.87
C VAL A 331 32.44 -25.03 -50.62
N GLY A 332 31.54 -24.38 -51.37
CA GLY A 332 31.56 -23.87 -52.74
C GLY A 332 30.34 -24.43 -53.47
N ARG A 333 29.45 -23.58 -54.00
CA ARG A 333 28.80 -23.78 -55.32
C ARG A 333 27.92 -22.61 -55.73
N GLU A 334 28.10 -22.25 -56.99
CA GLU A 334 27.49 -21.19 -57.77
C GLU A 334 26.05 -21.50 -58.21
N GLY A 335 25.36 -20.45 -58.68
CA GLY A 335 24.14 -20.56 -59.46
C GLY A 335 23.49 -19.20 -59.75
N GLU A 336 24.08 -18.43 -60.68
CA GLU A 336 23.46 -17.27 -61.33
C GLU A 336 22.23 -17.66 -62.17
N ARG A 337 21.26 -16.73 -62.28
CA ARG A 337 20.51 -16.37 -63.51
C ARG A 337 19.68 -15.09 -63.29
N THR A 338 20.11 -13.99 -63.92
CA THR A 338 19.40 -13.15 -64.91
C THR A 338 17.86 -13.23 -64.99
N ALA A 339 17.04 -12.19 -65.24
CA ALA A 339 17.21 -10.79 -65.65
C ALA A 339 15.83 -10.08 -65.65
N ASP A 340 15.88 -8.76 -65.88
CA ASP A 340 14.87 -7.85 -66.47
C ASP A 340 13.67 -7.36 -65.63
N ARG A 341 13.62 -6.07 -65.25
CA ARG A 341 13.27 -4.83 -65.98
C ARG A 341 11.76 -4.70 -66.23
N GLU A 342 11.09 -3.76 -65.55
CA GLU A 342 10.71 -2.44 -66.10
C GLU A 342 9.85 -1.61 -65.12
N ASP A 343 9.74 -0.35 -65.48
CA ASP A 343 9.58 0.86 -64.68
C ASP A 343 8.26 1.54 -65.08
N LYS A 344 7.55 2.19 -64.14
CA LYS A 344 6.90 3.53 -64.26
C LYS A 344 5.51 3.72 -63.61
N HIS A 345 5.46 4.88 -62.95
CA HIS A 345 4.39 5.88 -62.76
C HIS A 345 3.11 5.51 -61.99
N ASP A 346 2.84 6.12 -60.83
CA ASP A 346 2.47 7.51 -60.54
C ASP A 346 0.96 7.75 -60.73
N GLN A 347 0.20 7.82 -59.62
CA GLN A 347 -0.72 8.92 -59.34
C GLN A 347 -1.46 8.77 -58.00
N ARG A 348 -1.53 9.93 -57.33
CA ARG A 348 -2.14 10.29 -56.07
C ARG A 348 -3.61 10.66 -56.30
N VAL A 349 -4.54 10.14 -55.50
CA VAL A 349 -5.87 10.76 -55.33
C VAL A 349 -6.28 10.74 -53.86
N THR A 350 -6.43 11.94 -53.33
CA THR A 350 -7.11 12.30 -52.09
C THR A 350 -8.60 12.42 -52.38
N VAL A 351 -9.48 11.90 -51.53
CA VAL A 351 -10.89 12.34 -51.48
C VAL A 351 -11.31 12.58 -50.04
N GLN A 352 -11.79 13.79 -49.82
CA GLN A 352 -12.45 14.35 -48.67
C GLN A 352 -13.92 14.55 -49.08
N SER A 353 -14.89 14.24 -48.22
CA SER A 353 -16.26 14.76 -48.38
C SER A 353 -17.00 14.79 -47.05
N ASP A 354 -17.59 15.96 -46.82
CA ASP A 354 -18.34 16.46 -45.69
C ASP A 354 -19.87 16.22 -45.87
N VAL A 355 -20.56 16.11 -44.72
CA VAL A 355 -21.96 16.41 -44.31
C VAL A 355 -23.11 16.46 -45.35
N ASP A 356 -24.25 15.78 -45.07
CA ASP A 356 -25.46 16.40 -44.47
C ASP A 356 -26.70 15.48 -44.33
N ALA A 357 -27.63 15.95 -43.50
CA ALA A 357 -28.73 15.30 -42.77
C ALA A 357 -29.99 14.84 -43.54
N ALA A 358 -30.78 13.94 -42.92
CA ALA A 358 -32.26 13.99 -42.90
C ALA A 358 -32.88 13.13 -41.77
N SER A 359 -33.84 13.73 -41.05
CA SER A 359 -34.56 13.21 -39.87
C SER A 359 -35.84 12.43 -40.22
N SER A 360 -36.37 11.67 -39.25
CA SER A 360 -37.83 11.50 -39.11
C SER A 360 -38.26 11.39 -37.65
N HIS A 361 -39.13 12.32 -37.24
CA HIS A 361 -39.80 12.45 -35.95
C HIS A 361 -41.17 11.73 -35.95
N ARG A 362 -41.61 11.26 -34.77
CA ARG A 362 -43.04 11.22 -34.39
C ARG A 362 -43.26 11.73 -32.95
N ASN A 363 -43.88 12.92 -32.94
CA ASN A 363 -44.69 13.67 -31.96
C ASN A 363 -45.68 12.85 -31.08
N LEU A 364 -46.32 13.31 -29.99
CA LEU A 364 -46.48 14.58 -29.26
C LEU A 364 -47.29 14.28 -27.96
N ASN A 365 -47.06 15.00 -26.85
CA ASN A 365 -48.08 15.87 -26.23
C ASN A 365 -47.60 16.48 -24.91
N THR A 366 -47.65 17.81 -24.87
CA THR A 366 -47.46 18.71 -23.73
C THR A 366 -48.81 19.16 -23.18
N ARG A 367 -48.85 19.53 -21.88
CA ARG A 367 -49.86 20.44 -21.34
C ARG A 367 -49.27 21.28 -20.20
N ASP A 368 -49.68 22.55 -20.21
CA ASP A 368 -49.17 23.73 -19.50
C ASP A 368 -49.34 23.77 -17.96
N SER A 369 -48.30 24.30 -17.28
CA SER A 369 -48.22 25.41 -16.26
C SER A 369 -49.19 25.50 -15.04
N PRO A 370 -48.88 26.21 -13.91
CA PRO A 370 -47.59 26.61 -13.28
C PRO A 370 -47.62 26.45 -11.70
N PRO A 371 -46.90 27.23 -10.83
CA PRO A 371 -46.07 26.72 -9.74
C PRO A 371 -46.73 26.76 -8.34
N ARG A 372 -46.19 26.02 -7.36
CA ARG A 372 -46.54 26.18 -5.92
C ARG A 372 -45.32 26.53 -5.08
N GLN A 373 -45.48 27.63 -4.34
CA GLN A 373 -44.56 28.20 -3.37
C GLN A 373 -44.53 27.40 -2.06
N ASN A 374 -43.38 27.47 -1.38
CA ASN A 374 -43.17 27.15 0.03
C ASN A 374 -44.23 27.77 0.94
N THR A 375 -44.63 27.06 2.00
CA THR A 375 -44.78 27.58 3.37
C THR A 375 -45.30 26.50 4.33
N GLU A 376 -44.58 26.30 5.42
CA GLU A 376 -45.04 26.02 6.78
C GLU A 376 -44.20 26.95 7.67
N PRO A 377 -44.63 27.47 8.85
CA PRO A 377 -45.86 27.18 9.59
C PRO A 377 -46.59 28.44 10.17
N TRP A 378 -47.86 28.28 10.51
CA TRP A 378 -48.60 29.04 11.55
C TRP A 378 -48.89 28.03 12.68
N LEU A 379 -48.84 28.32 13.98
CA LEU A 379 -49.54 29.32 14.79
C LEU A 379 -48.76 29.44 16.13
N ASP A 380 -48.84 30.48 16.97
CA ASP A 380 -49.41 31.83 16.97
C ASP A 380 -49.00 32.46 18.31
N ILE A 381 -49.05 33.80 18.41
CA ILE A 381 -49.71 34.62 19.46
C ILE A 381 -49.06 36.04 19.54
N ILE A 382 -49.53 36.96 18.66
CA ILE A 382 -50.17 38.30 18.88
C ILE A 382 -49.68 39.21 20.04
N PRO A 383 -49.67 40.58 19.97
CA PRO A 383 -49.48 41.56 18.87
C PRO A 383 -48.52 42.74 19.21
N GLU A 384 -47.99 43.44 18.19
CA GLU A 384 -47.38 44.77 18.33
C GLU A 384 -48.36 45.88 17.93
N ASP A 385 -48.41 46.96 18.72
CA ASP A 385 -48.98 48.23 18.27
C ASP A 385 -48.11 49.42 18.76
N LYS A 386 -47.52 50.08 17.76
CA LYS A 386 -47.31 51.53 17.59
C LYS A 386 -46.26 52.33 18.39
N ILE A 387 -45.21 52.69 17.63
CA ILE A 387 -44.85 54.05 17.19
C ILE A 387 -44.37 55.08 18.24
N ARG A 388 -43.08 55.42 18.10
CA ARG A 388 -42.39 56.72 18.30
C ARG A 388 -42.35 57.33 19.70
N ASN A 389 -41.14 57.57 20.22
CA ASN A 389 -40.44 58.85 20.04
C ASN A 389 -39.05 58.87 20.68
N HIS A 390 -38.27 59.82 20.19
CA HIS A 390 -36.86 60.12 20.39
C HIS A 390 -36.41 60.47 21.82
N ASP A 391 -35.08 60.35 21.96
CA ASP A 391 -34.17 61.11 22.83
C ASP A 391 -34.16 60.81 24.34
N THR A 392 -33.01 60.35 24.86
CA THR A 392 -31.92 61.25 25.32
C THR A 392 -30.82 60.42 26.01
N THR A 393 -29.61 60.53 25.46
CA THR A 393 -28.26 60.32 26.03
C THR A 393 -28.09 59.60 27.38
N LEU A 394 -27.22 58.59 27.39
CA LEU A 394 -26.14 58.46 28.39
C LEU A 394 -24.92 57.80 27.76
N THR A 395 -23.84 58.56 27.80
CA THR A 395 -22.53 58.38 27.18
C THR A 395 -21.73 57.25 27.85
N THR A 396 -21.46 56.16 27.16
CA THR A 396 -20.40 55.21 27.53
C THR A 396 -19.15 55.53 26.73
N GLN A 397 -18.16 56.12 27.39
CA GLN A 397 -16.79 56.23 26.86
C GLN A 397 -16.23 54.81 26.69
N VAL A 398 -16.10 54.37 25.44
CA VAL A 398 -15.30 53.20 25.10
C VAL A 398 -13.88 53.69 24.83
N SER A 399 -12.95 53.27 25.68
CA SER A 399 -11.51 53.52 25.51
C SER A 399 -11.02 52.90 24.20
N SER A 400 -10.58 53.74 23.27
CA SER A 400 -9.90 53.31 22.05
C SER A 400 -8.56 52.64 22.39
N HIS A 401 -8.29 51.49 21.76
CA HIS A 401 -6.99 50.81 21.80
C HIS A 401 -5.86 51.79 21.42
N PRO A 402 -4.72 51.83 22.14
CA PRO A 402 -3.66 52.84 21.92
C PRO A 402 -3.10 52.88 20.49
N GLY A 403 -3.13 51.75 19.77
CA GLY A 403 -2.60 51.63 18.41
C GLY A 403 -3.45 52.32 17.33
N LEU A 404 -4.76 52.44 17.52
CA LEU A 404 -5.66 52.99 16.49
C LEU A 404 -5.68 54.53 16.50
N ALA A 405 -5.55 55.13 17.68
CA ALA A 405 -5.42 56.58 17.83
C ALA A 405 -4.13 57.11 17.17
N ALA A 406 -3.03 56.35 17.24
CA ALA A 406 -1.74 56.70 16.64
C ALA A 406 -1.77 56.66 15.09
N LEU A 407 -2.55 55.74 14.49
CA LEU A 407 -2.72 55.62 13.04
C LEU A 407 -3.64 56.71 12.46
N CYS A 408 -4.67 57.14 13.19
CA CYS A 408 -5.54 58.24 12.75
C CYS A 408 -4.81 59.59 12.73
N SER A 409 -3.91 59.85 13.69
CA SER A 409 -3.14 61.10 13.73
C SER A 409 -2.09 61.21 12.62
N THR A 410 -1.56 60.09 12.16
CA THR A 410 -0.47 60.05 11.17
C THR A 410 -0.97 60.08 9.72
N ALA A 411 -2.18 59.62 9.46
CA ALA A 411 -2.72 59.47 8.10
C ALA A 411 -3.77 60.52 7.67
N LYS A 412 -4.15 61.49 8.53
CA LYS A 412 -5.23 62.49 8.25
C LYS A 412 -6.53 61.86 7.71
N LEU A 413 -6.88 60.67 8.16
CA LEU A 413 -8.12 60.00 7.79
C LEU A 413 -9.29 60.63 8.56
N SER A 414 -10.43 60.81 7.89
CA SER A 414 -11.62 61.38 8.53
C SER A 414 -12.16 60.40 9.59
N SER A 415 -12.77 60.92 10.67
CA SER A 415 -13.34 60.04 11.72
C SER A 415 -14.43 59.12 11.19
N ALA A 416 -15.11 59.52 10.11
CA ALA A 416 -16.10 58.69 9.42
C ALA A 416 -15.45 57.47 8.76
N THR A 417 -14.29 57.64 8.12
CA THR A 417 -13.55 56.55 7.48
C THR A 417 -12.97 55.58 8.52
N ALA A 418 -12.51 56.09 9.67
CA ALA A 418 -12.05 55.27 10.77
C ALA A 418 -13.19 54.45 11.40
N LEU A 419 -14.39 55.04 11.54
CA LEU A 419 -15.58 54.37 12.03
C LEU A 419 -16.13 53.34 11.03
N GLU A 420 -16.08 53.62 9.72
CA GLU A 420 -16.42 52.63 8.69
C GLU A 420 -15.44 51.46 8.71
N TYR A 421 -14.14 51.72 8.87
CA TYR A 421 -13.14 50.67 8.97
C TYR A 421 -13.30 49.85 10.26
N GLN A 422 -13.59 50.51 11.39
CA GLN A 422 -13.93 49.86 12.65
C GLN A 422 -15.20 49.01 12.51
N ALA A 423 -16.26 49.53 11.91
CA ALA A 423 -17.50 48.80 11.68
C ALA A 423 -17.31 47.63 10.71
N MET A 424 -16.45 47.78 9.70
CA MET A 424 -16.10 46.71 8.76
C MET A 424 -15.25 45.62 9.45
N MET A 425 -14.34 46.00 10.35
CA MET A 425 -13.58 45.08 11.20
C MET A 425 -14.44 44.40 12.25
N ASP A 426 -15.38 45.10 12.87
CA ASP A 426 -16.33 44.56 13.84
C ASP A 426 -17.32 43.60 13.15
N LYS A 427 -17.74 43.91 11.92
CA LYS A 427 -18.57 43.02 11.09
C LYS A 427 -17.80 41.81 10.60
N ALA A 428 -16.49 41.94 10.30
CA ALA A 428 -15.61 40.82 10.03
C ALA A 428 -15.38 39.95 11.27
N MET A 429 -15.20 40.55 12.45
CA MET A 429 -15.09 39.85 13.73
C MET A 429 -16.42 39.20 14.16
N GLN A 430 -17.56 39.82 13.85
CA GLN A 430 -18.89 39.24 14.10
C GLN A 430 -19.18 38.08 13.15
N ASN A 431 -18.77 38.16 11.88
CA ASN A 431 -18.83 37.02 10.95
C ASN A 431 -17.88 35.88 11.37
N GLN A 432 -16.73 36.19 12.01
CA GLN A 432 -15.86 35.17 12.63
C GLN A 432 -16.38 34.63 13.97
N LYS A 433 -17.24 35.38 14.68
CA LYS A 433 -17.88 34.92 15.93
C LYS A 433 -19.17 34.12 15.69
N SER A 434 -19.77 34.22 14.50
CA SER A 434 -20.88 33.35 14.06
C SER A 434 -20.41 32.05 13.39
N SER A 435 -19.14 31.95 12.99
CA SER A 435 -18.49 30.65 12.79
C SER A 435 -18.07 30.14 14.17
N SER A 436 -18.60 28.99 14.56
CA SER A 436 -18.14 28.23 15.72
C SER A 436 -16.62 28.29 15.85
N SER A 437 -16.11 28.54 17.06
CA SER A 437 -14.74 28.18 17.45
C SER A 437 -14.34 26.88 16.73
N PRO A 438 -13.17 26.80 16.04
CA PRO A 438 -12.80 25.62 15.26
C PRO A 438 -13.00 24.42 16.17
N SER A 439 -13.97 23.55 15.85
CA SER A 439 -14.34 22.48 16.76
C SER A 439 -13.07 21.68 16.97
N ALA A 440 -12.61 21.57 18.22
CA ALA A 440 -11.46 20.72 18.54
C ALA A 440 -11.74 19.36 17.91
N GLY A 441 -10.97 18.98 16.88
CA GLY A 441 -11.26 17.82 16.05
C GLY A 441 -11.52 16.58 16.90
N GLU A 442 -12.29 15.65 16.37
CA GLU A 442 -12.60 14.42 17.10
C GLU A 442 -11.33 13.61 17.33
N PRO A 443 -11.22 12.87 18.45
CA PRO A 443 -10.06 12.02 18.68
C PRO A 443 -9.92 11.00 17.55
N LEU A 444 -8.69 10.74 17.13
CA LEU A 444 -8.40 9.93 15.95
C LEU A 444 -9.10 8.56 15.95
N PHE A 445 -9.20 7.92 17.11
CA PHE A 445 -9.80 6.58 17.24
C PHE A 445 -11.24 6.59 17.75
N GLY A 446 -11.88 7.76 17.83
CA GLY A 446 -13.23 7.92 18.36
C GLY A 446 -13.26 8.52 19.77
N ARG A 447 -14.43 9.06 20.16
CA ARG A 447 -14.62 9.81 21.42
C ARG A 447 -14.39 8.97 22.67
N ASP A 448 -14.61 7.67 22.59
CA ASP A 448 -14.35 6.67 23.63
C ASP A 448 -12.86 6.31 23.77
N LYS A 449 -12.02 6.74 22.82
CA LYS A 449 -10.60 6.39 22.70
C LYS A 449 -9.68 7.62 22.69
N GLU A 450 -10.03 8.67 23.43
CA GLU A 450 -9.20 9.88 23.58
C GLU A 450 -7.79 9.55 24.05
N MET A 451 -7.67 8.70 25.08
CA MET A 451 -6.37 8.30 25.63
C MET A 451 -5.53 7.51 24.63
N GLU A 452 -6.13 6.59 23.88
CA GLU A 452 -5.43 5.81 22.86
C GLU A 452 -5.02 6.68 21.66
N SER A 453 -5.80 7.73 21.37
CA SER A 453 -5.50 8.70 20.31
C SER A 453 -4.27 9.56 20.65
N GLN A 454 -3.83 9.63 21.91
CA GLN A 454 -2.60 10.33 22.34
C GLN A 454 -2.51 11.77 21.79
N GLY A 455 -3.63 12.50 21.83
CA GLY A 455 -3.72 13.88 21.31
C GLY A 455 -3.88 14.00 19.79
N SER A 456 -3.85 12.90 19.04
CA SER A 456 -4.15 12.89 17.61
C SER A 456 -5.63 13.12 17.35
N ARG A 457 -5.96 13.92 16.34
CA ARG A 457 -7.32 14.38 16.04
C ARG A 457 -7.63 14.36 14.55
N MET A 458 -8.90 14.16 14.22
CA MET A 458 -9.47 14.26 12.89
C MET A 458 -10.43 15.46 12.82
N LEU A 459 -10.20 16.33 11.84
CA LEU A 459 -11.04 17.49 11.55
C LEU A 459 -11.64 17.34 10.14
N HIS A 460 -12.89 17.77 10.00
CA HIS A 460 -13.58 17.89 8.73
C HIS A 460 -13.79 19.36 8.41
N ASP A 461 -13.95 19.67 7.13
CA ASP A 461 -14.23 21.01 6.64
C ASP A 461 -13.14 22.03 6.99
N LEU A 462 -11.87 21.69 6.70
CA LEU A 462 -10.71 22.55 7.01
C LEU A 462 -10.82 23.93 6.34
N LEU A 463 -11.14 23.94 5.05
CA LEU A 463 -11.37 25.16 4.28
C LEU A 463 -12.86 25.49 4.20
N PRO A 464 -13.21 26.78 4.12
CA PRO A 464 -14.56 27.20 3.74
C PRO A 464 -15.02 26.52 2.45
N GLN A 465 -16.32 26.20 2.36
CA GLN A 465 -16.88 25.40 1.27
C GLN A 465 -16.59 25.98 -0.13
N ASP A 466 -16.65 27.30 -0.27
CA ASP A 466 -16.34 28.03 -1.51
C ASP A 466 -14.89 27.80 -1.98
N GLN A 467 -13.95 27.67 -1.05
CA GLN A 467 -12.55 27.37 -1.35
C GLN A 467 -12.32 25.88 -1.54
N ALA A 468 -13.01 25.03 -0.77
CA ALA A 468 -12.89 23.58 -0.86
C ALA A 468 -13.31 23.05 -2.24
N GLU A 469 -14.32 23.66 -2.87
CA GLU A 469 -14.79 23.27 -4.20
C GLU A 469 -13.73 23.41 -5.29
N SER A 470 -12.91 24.47 -5.26
CA SER A 470 -11.88 24.73 -6.27
C SER A 470 -10.48 24.21 -5.90
N ILE A 471 -10.20 23.98 -4.61
CA ILE A 471 -8.83 23.72 -4.15
C ILE A 471 -8.20 22.47 -4.76
N PHE A 472 -9.00 21.44 -5.06
CA PHE A 472 -8.47 20.22 -5.68
C PHE A 472 -7.87 20.51 -7.07
N ASP A 473 -8.61 21.25 -7.90
CA ASP A 473 -8.17 21.60 -9.27
C ASP A 473 -7.01 22.61 -9.25
N GLU A 474 -7.04 23.58 -8.33
CA GLU A 474 -5.93 24.51 -8.09
C GLU A 474 -4.65 23.74 -7.72
N LEU A 475 -4.71 22.83 -6.73
CA LEU A 475 -3.55 22.02 -6.34
C LEU A 475 -3.07 21.13 -7.48
N ASN A 476 -3.98 20.46 -8.19
CA ASN A 476 -3.62 19.53 -9.25
C ASN A 476 -2.92 20.22 -10.43
N SER A 477 -3.29 21.47 -10.72
CA SER A 477 -2.72 22.26 -11.83
C SER A 477 -1.44 23.02 -11.44
N GLU A 478 -1.35 23.53 -10.21
CA GLU A 478 -0.17 24.28 -9.73
C GLU A 478 1.03 23.39 -9.43
N ILE A 479 0.80 22.16 -8.97
CA ILE A 479 1.87 21.27 -8.49
C ILE A 479 2.56 20.57 -9.66
N ASN A 480 3.89 20.69 -9.70
CA ASN A 480 4.73 19.93 -10.63
C ASN A 480 4.94 18.50 -10.12
N TRP A 481 4.10 17.57 -10.57
CA TRP A 481 4.09 16.17 -10.17
C TRP A 481 5.29 15.37 -10.69
N GLN A 482 5.94 14.61 -9.81
CA GLN A 482 7.12 13.81 -10.12
C GLN A 482 6.94 12.35 -9.70
N THR A 483 7.67 11.44 -10.37
CA THR A 483 7.77 10.05 -9.96
C THR A 483 8.97 9.87 -9.04
N MET A 484 8.75 9.43 -7.81
CA MET A 484 9.83 9.05 -6.89
C MET A 484 10.17 7.56 -7.04
N HIS A 485 11.42 7.19 -6.75
CA HIS A 485 11.90 5.82 -6.77
C HIS A 485 12.44 5.43 -5.40
N HIS A 486 12.15 4.22 -4.96
CA HIS A 486 12.84 3.52 -3.88
C HIS A 486 13.66 2.36 -4.48
N GLN A 487 14.38 1.62 -3.62
CA GLN A 487 15.19 0.46 -4.00
C GLN A 487 14.40 -0.60 -4.77
N THR A 488 13.10 -0.72 -4.50
CA THR A 488 12.19 -1.69 -5.13
C THR A 488 11.52 -1.17 -6.42
N GLY A 489 11.72 0.10 -6.78
CA GLY A 489 11.18 0.71 -7.99
C GLY A 489 10.43 2.03 -7.75
N ALA A 490 9.71 2.49 -8.79
CA ALA A 490 8.90 3.69 -8.71
C ALA A 490 7.77 3.53 -7.69
N VAL A 491 7.55 4.55 -6.85
CA VAL A 491 6.33 4.60 -6.05
C VAL A 491 5.11 4.74 -6.96
N PRO A 492 3.98 4.11 -6.61
CA PRO A 492 2.81 4.10 -7.47
C PRO A 492 2.13 5.47 -7.55
N ARG A 493 2.34 6.36 -6.57
CA ARG A 493 1.76 7.71 -6.51
C ARG A 493 2.73 8.77 -7.05
N LEU A 494 2.20 9.86 -7.58
CA LEU A 494 3.04 11.02 -7.93
C LEU A 494 3.28 11.87 -6.69
N VAL A 495 4.41 12.55 -6.64
CA VAL A 495 4.85 13.31 -5.47
C VAL A 495 5.43 14.67 -5.83
N CYS A 496 5.41 15.59 -4.87
CA CYS A 496 6.09 16.88 -4.93
C CYS A 496 6.53 17.25 -3.51
N CYS A 497 7.69 17.90 -3.38
CA CYS A 497 8.15 18.45 -2.11
C CYS A 497 8.11 19.98 -2.18
N GLN A 498 7.41 20.60 -1.22
CA GLN A 498 7.38 22.05 -1.08
C GLN A 498 7.74 22.49 0.34
N ALA A 499 8.37 23.65 0.47
CA ALA A 499 8.79 24.18 1.76
C ALA A 499 8.89 25.71 1.79
N ALA A 500 8.99 26.25 3.01
CA ALA A 500 9.35 27.64 3.24
C ALA A 500 10.85 27.84 2.94
N VAL A 501 11.14 28.61 1.90
CA VAL A 501 12.51 28.99 1.55
C VAL A 501 12.79 30.37 2.17
N ALA A 502 13.85 30.48 2.96
CA ALA A 502 14.27 31.72 3.58
C ALA A 502 14.92 32.68 2.57
N GLU A 503 15.10 33.95 2.97
CA GLU A 503 15.69 34.99 2.12
C GLU A 503 17.13 34.66 1.66
N ASP A 504 17.89 33.95 2.50
CA ASP A 504 19.24 33.47 2.18
C ASP A 504 19.25 32.23 1.28
N GLY A 505 18.06 31.73 0.91
CA GLY A 505 17.85 30.53 0.11
C GLY A 505 17.93 29.22 0.90
N SER A 506 18.09 29.27 2.23
CA SER A 506 18.02 28.08 3.07
C SER A 506 16.62 27.48 3.07
N MET A 507 16.55 26.16 3.18
CA MET A 507 15.28 25.42 3.12
C MET A 507 15.30 24.23 4.08
N PRO A 508 14.16 23.89 4.70
CA PRO A 508 14.08 22.72 5.55
C PRO A 508 14.18 21.43 4.73
N VAL A 509 14.75 20.40 5.33
CA VAL A 509 14.88 19.08 4.72
C VAL A 509 14.32 17.99 5.62
N TYR A 510 13.43 17.16 5.06
CA TYR A 510 12.92 15.97 5.73
C TYR A 510 13.58 14.73 5.15
N ARG A 511 14.35 14.00 5.97
CA ARG A 511 15.05 12.78 5.55
C ARG A 511 14.32 11.54 6.06
N HIS A 512 14.21 10.58 5.17
CA HIS A 512 13.62 9.27 5.43
C HIS A 512 14.40 8.20 4.64
N PRO A 513 14.16 6.90 4.87
CA PRO A 513 14.85 5.82 4.15
C PRO A 513 14.42 5.82 2.67
N ALA A 514 15.11 6.61 1.85
CA ALA A 514 14.98 6.65 0.42
C ALA A 514 16.34 6.90 -0.21
N ASP A 515 16.54 6.37 -1.42
CA ASP A 515 17.83 6.44 -2.11
C ASP A 515 18.16 7.88 -2.55
N GLN A 516 17.12 8.70 -2.78
CA GLN A 516 17.28 10.08 -3.20
C GLN A 516 16.21 10.98 -2.57
N THR A 517 16.66 12.13 -2.08
CA THR A 517 15.79 13.20 -1.58
C THR A 517 15.18 13.94 -2.76
N LEU A 518 13.87 14.16 -2.72
CA LEU A 518 13.18 14.94 -3.74
C LEU A 518 13.64 16.41 -3.72
N PRO A 519 13.80 17.05 -4.90
CA PRO A 519 14.02 18.50 -4.95
C PRO A 519 12.88 19.24 -4.26
N THR A 520 13.23 20.13 -3.34
CA THR A 520 12.27 20.94 -2.60
C THR A 520 12.03 22.25 -3.36
N THR A 521 10.76 22.60 -3.55
CA THR A 521 10.35 23.82 -4.24
C THR A 521 9.62 24.77 -3.29
N PRO A 522 9.54 26.08 -3.59
CA PRO A 522 8.75 27.00 -2.79
C PRO A 522 7.25 26.66 -2.81
N TRP A 523 6.51 27.16 -1.82
CA TRP A 523 5.05 27.04 -1.78
C TRP A 523 4.39 27.64 -3.03
N THR A 524 3.45 26.90 -3.62
CA THR A 524 2.49 27.51 -4.55
C THR A 524 1.36 28.20 -3.78
N ALA A 525 0.55 29.02 -4.45
CA ALA A 525 -0.49 29.80 -3.82
C ALA A 525 -1.57 28.92 -3.16
N ALA A 526 -1.98 27.83 -3.83
CA ALA A 526 -2.94 26.88 -3.27
C ALA A 526 -2.37 26.12 -2.07
N VAL A 527 -1.11 25.65 -2.15
CA VAL A 527 -0.46 24.94 -1.04
C VAL A 527 -0.27 25.85 0.17
N ASP A 528 0.15 27.10 -0.03
CA ASP A 528 0.29 28.07 1.06
C ASP A 528 -1.04 28.41 1.74
N ARG A 529 -2.14 28.45 0.97
CA ARG A 529 -3.49 28.66 1.51
C ARG A 529 -3.89 27.51 2.44
N VAL A 530 -3.70 26.26 2.00
CA VAL A 530 -3.95 25.06 2.81
C VAL A 530 -3.04 25.04 4.04
N ARG A 531 -1.75 25.34 3.86
CA ARG A 531 -0.76 25.40 4.94
C ARG A 531 -1.18 26.37 6.04
N ARG A 532 -1.60 27.59 5.69
CA ARG A 532 -2.06 28.59 6.67
C ARG A 532 -3.31 28.14 7.42
N ALA A 533 -4.28 27.54 6.73
CA ALA A 533 -5.46 26.98 7.39
C ALA A 533 -5.07 25.85 8.36
N ALA A 534 -4.19 24.95 7.93
CA ALA A 534 -3.70 23.85 8.76
C ALA A 534 -2.86 24.33 9.97
N GLU A 535 -2.01 25.35 9.81
CA GLU A 535 -1.22 25.95 10.91
C GLU A 535 -2.11 26.51 12.03
N LEU A 536 -3.21 27.18 11.66
CA LEU A 536 -4.16 27.74 12.63
C LEU A 536 -4.77 26.65 13.52
N VAL A 537 -5.08 25.49 12.93
CA VAL A 537 -5.66 24.35 13.65
C VAL A 537 -4.58 23.58 14.42
N ALA A 538 -3.39 23.37 13.82
CA ALA A 538 -2.30 22.61 14.43
C ALA A 538 -1.66 23.32 15.62
N GLY A 539 -1.76 24.66 15.69
CA GLY A 539 -1.20 25.47 16.77
C GLY A 539 0.33 25.60 16.74
N HIS A 540 0.97 25.21 15.64
CA HIS A 540 2.41 25.37 15.42
C HIS A 540 2.71 25.60 13.93
N HIS A 541 3.91 26.08 13.64
CA HIS A 541 4.37 26.31 12.27
C HIS A 541 4.47 25.02 11.46
N LEU A 542 4.22 25.12 10.16
CA LEU A 542 4.34 24.08 9.15
C LEU A 542 5.22 24.65 8.03
N ASN A 543 6.48 24.23 7.97
CA ASN A 543 7.49 24.80 7.06
C ASN A 543 7.90 23.85 5.93
N HIS A 544 7.38 22.62 5.90
CA HIS A 544 7.70 21.61 4.88
C HIS A 544 6.48 20.71 4.61
N ALA A 545 6.26 20.33 3.35
CA ALA A 545 5.21 19.38 2.96
C ALA A 545 5.71 18.36 1.93
N LEU A 546 5.41 17.09 2.18
CA LEU A 546 5.40 16.06 1.13
C LEU A 546 3.97 15.94 0.58
N ILE A 547 3.81 16.29 -0.69
CA ILE A 547 2.52 16.29 -1.38
C ILE A 547 2.44 15.08 -2.30
N GLN A 548 1.30 14.40 -2.29
CA GLN A 548 1.13 13.10 -2.94
C GLN A 548 -0.20 13.08 -3.71
N LEU A 549 -0.14 12.74 -5.00
CA LEU A 549 -1.31 12.52 -5.85
C LEU A 549 -1.52 11.03 -6.06
N TYR A 550 -2.65 10.55 -5.57
CA TYR A 550 -3.20 9.22 -5.82
C TYR A 550 -4.16 9.34 -7.00
N ARG A 551 -3.78 8.77 -8.14
CA ARG A 551 -4.53 8.92 -9.41
C ARG A 551 -5.74 7.99 -9.51
N SER A 552 -5.78 6.95 -8.69
CA SER A 552 -6.87 5.97 -8.65
C SER A 552 -6.83 5.19 -7.33
N GLY A 553 -7.71 4.18 -7.17
CA GLY A 553 -7.63 3.23 -6.05
C GLY A 553 -6.36 2.37 -6.06
N ASN A 554 -5.62 2.31 -7.18
CA ASN A 554 -4.42 1.50 -7.34
C ASN A 554 -3.16 2.14 -6.76
N ASP A 555 -3.17 3.46 -6.56
CA ASP A 555 -2.03 4.16 -5.95
C ASP A 555 -2.06 3.94 -4.44
N TYR A 556 -0.93 3.58 -3.84
CA TYR A 556 -0.85 3.23 -2.42
C TYR A 556 0.44 3.74 -1.74
N ILE A 557 0.46 3.71 -0.42
CA ILE A 557 1.64 3.83 0.43
C ILE A 557 1.57 2.73 1.48
N SER A 558 2.60 1.87 1.52
CA SER A 558 2.70 0.75 2.45
C SER A 558 2.76 1.22 3.90
N GLU A 559 2.53 0.30 4.85
CA GLU A 559 2.64 0.59 6.28
C GLU A 559 4.03 1.15 6.62
N HIS A 560 4.04 2.34 7.25
CA HIS A 560 5.25 3.01 7.71
C HIS A 560 4.93 3.91 8.91
N SER A 561 5.97 4.42 9.55
CA SER A 561 5.89 5.59 10.43
C SER A 561 6.80 6.68 9.87
N ASP A 562 6.44 7.93 10.11
CA ASP A 562 7.27 9.07 9.75
C ASP A 562 8.52 9.10 10.64
N LYS A 563 9.64 9.55 10.08
CA LYS A 563 10.93 9.63 10.77
C LYS A 563 11.06 10.92 11.54
N THR A 564 11.34 10.84 12.84
CA THR A 564 11.35 12.01 13.71
C THR A 564 12.67 12.78 13.73
N LEU A 565 13.73 12.26 13.09
CA LEU A 565 15.07 12.88 13.00
C LEU A 565 15.01 14.40 12.72
N ASP A 566 14.23 14.80 11.72
CA ASP A 566 14.18 16.20 11.29
C ASP A 566 12.93 16.95 11.80
N ILE A 567 11.99 16.26 12.47
CA ILE A 567 10.74 16.86 12.95
C ILE A 567 10.97 17.49 14.33
N MET A 568 10.50 18.73 14.52
CA MET A 568 10.62 19.45 15.78
C MET A 568 9.84 18.74 16.92
N PRO A 569 10.45 18.52 18.10
CA PRO A 569 9.77 18.03 19.29
C PRO A 569 8.57 18.90 19.65
N GLY A 570 7.49 18.26 20.08
CA GLY A 570 6.24 18.94 20.45
C GLY A 570 5.41 19.45 19.28
N SER A 571 5.83 19.19 18.03
CA SER A 571 4.99 19.42 16.84
C SER A 571 4.22 18.17 16.42
N ASN A 572 3.25 18.33 15.53
CA ASN A 572 2.45 17.24 14.96
C ASN A 572 2.77 17.03 13.48
N ILE A 573 2.52 15.82 13.00
CA ILE A 573 2.46 15.50 11.57
C ILE A 573 1.03 15.77 11.11
N VAL A 574 0.87 16.67 10.13
CA VAL A 574 -0.44 17.14 9.69
C VAL A 574 -0.73 16.65 8.27
N ASN A 575 -1.71 15.77 8.11
CA ASN A 575 -2.13 15.27 6.80
C ASN A 575 -3.47 15.91 6.39
N VAL A 576 -3.45 16.73 5.34
CA VAL A 576 -4.66 17.29 4.73
C VAL A 576 -5.02 16.49 3.48
N SER A 577 -6.31 16.26 3.28
CA SER A 577 -6.87 15.40 2.23
C SER A 577 -7.88 16.17 1.38
N PHE A 578 -7.67 16.20 0.06
CA PHE A 578 -8.62 16.71 -0.92
C PHE A 578 -8.86 15.69 -2.02
N GLY A 579 -10.09 15.66 -2.53
CA GLY A 579 -10.49 14.79 -3.63
C GLY A 579 -11.28 13.58 -3.16
N ALA A 580 -11.13 12.47 -3.88
CA ALA A 580 -11.73 11.19 -3.55
C ALA A 580 -11.39 10.72 -2.14
N GLN A 581 -12.39 10.26 -1.39
CA GLN A 581 -12.18 9.65 -0.09
C GLN A 581 -11.31 8.39 -0.21
N ARG A 582 -10.37 8.26 0.73
CA ARG A 582 -9.58 7.03 0.93
C ARG A 582 -9.58 6.65 2.39
N THR A 583 -9.33 5.38 2.67
CA THR A 583 -9.20 4.89 4.05
C THR A 583 -7.74 4.85 4.45
N MET A 584 -7.37 5.60 5.49
CA MET A 584 -6.09 5.43 6.17
C MET A 584 -6.17 4.28 7.16
N ARG A 585 -5.28 3.31 6.99
CA ARG A 585 -5.13 2.18 7.92
C ARG A 585 -4.07 2.56 8.95
N ILE A 586 -4.42 2.53 10.23
CA ILE A 586 -3.52 2.81 11.35
C ILE A 586 -3.42 1.55 12.21
N ARG A 587 -2.25 0.92 12.30
CA ARG A 587 -2.03 -0.36 12.99
C ARG A 587 -0.99 -0.25 14.09
N THR A 588 -1.22 -0.79 15.27
CA THR A 588 -0.22 -0.81 16.36
C THR A 588 1.08 -1.48 15.91
N LYS A 589 2.24 -0.98 16.36
CA LYS A 589 3.53 -1.65 16.16
C LYS A 589 3.64 -2.91 17.03
N ARG A 590 4.53 -3.84 16.67
CA ARG A 590 4.83 -5.01 17.50
C ARG A 590 5.44 -4.53 18.83
N GLY A 591 4.90 -4.97 19.97
CA GLY A 591 5.40 -4.60 21.31
C GLY A 591 4.93 -3.24 21.84
N ALA A 592 3.98 -2.57 21.20
CA ALA A 592 3.44 -1.28 21.67
C ALA A 592 2.50 -1.41 22.88
N THR A 593 1.94 -2.60 23.13
CA THR A 593 1.08 -2.91 24.27
C THR A 593 1.85 -3.74 25.30
N ASN A 594 2.10 -3.19 26.49
CA ASN A 594 2.69 -3.91 27.64
C ASN A 594 1.73 -4.94 28.28
N SER A 595 0.64 -5.32 27.60
CA SER A 595 -0.27 -6.34 28.10
C SER A 595 0.25 -7.71 27.68
N GLU A 596 0.70 -8.50 28.67
CA GLU A 596 1.08 -9.91 28.52
C GLU A 596 -0.09 -10.81 28.02
N GLU A 597 -1.29 -10.25 27.81
CA GLU A 597 -2.52 -10.98 27.51
C GLU A 597 -3.07 -10.84 26.07
N SER A 598 -2.40 -10.19 25.11
CA SER A 598 -2.87 -10.30 23.70
C SER A 598 -1.77 -10.08 22.63
N PRO A 599 -1.49 -11.08 21.77
CA PRO A 599 -0.54 -10.94 20.65
C PRO A 599 -1.14 -10.25 19.40
N ALA A 600 -2.44 -9.93 19.40
CA ALA A 600 -3.14 -9.41 18.23
C ALA A 600 -2.95 -7.89 18.04
N ARG A 601 -2.42 -7.48 16.88
CA ARG A 601 -2.21 -6.06 16.55
C ARG A 601 -3.54 -5.38 16.21
N THR A 602 -3.93 -4.36 16.99
CA THR A 602 -5.10 -3.52 16.71
C THR A 602 -4.93 -2.72 15.42
N THR A 603 -5.97 -2.67 14.59
CA THR A 603 -5.99 -1.84 13.38
C THR A 603 -7.24 -0.98 13.30
N TYR A 604 -7.04 0.32 13.10
CA TYR A 604 -8.03 1.33 12.81
C TYR A 604 -8.11 1.63 11.31
N ARG A 605 -9.32 1.94 10.83
CA ARG A 605 -9.61 2.32 9.44
C ARG A 605 -10.28 3.68 9.46
N ILE A 606 -9.52 4.73 9.16
CA ILE A 606 -9.95 6.12 9.26
C ILE A 606 -10.30 6.64 7.86
N PRO A 607 -11.57 6.96 7.58
CA PRO A 607 -11.94 7.63 6.32
C PRO A 607 -11.27 9.01 6.24
N MET A 608 -10.72 9.35 5.08
CA MET A 608 -10.10 10.64 4.77
C MET A 608 -10.90 11.32 3.66
N PRO A 609 -12.06 11.93 3.97
CA PRO A 609 -12.92 12.57 2.99
C PRO A 609 -12.25 13.81 2.36
N HIS A 610 -12.92 14.38 1.37
CA HIS A 610 -12.56 15.68 0.82
C HIS A 610 -12.57 16.75 1.93
N ASN A 611 -11.60 17.67 1.90
CA ASN A 611 -11.47 18.79 2.84
C ASN A 611 -11.30 18.36 4.31
N SER A 612 -10.57 17.26 4.53
CA SER A 612 -10.32 16.72 5.87
C SER A 612 -8.86 16.91 6.31
N MET A 613 -8.64 16.96 7.62
CA MET A 613 -7.32 17.15 8.22
C MET A 613 -7.11 16.19 9.39
N LEU A 614 -6.06 15.39 9.30
CA LEU A 614 -5.55 14.56 10.38
C LEU A 614 -4.35 15.24 11.03
N ILE A 615 -4.43 15.48 12.34
CA ILE A 615 -3.32 15.90 13.19
C ILE A 615 -2.84 14.68 13.94
N MET A 616 -1.65 14.18 13.60
CA MET A 616 -1.05 13.02 14.26
C MET A 616 0.08 13.47 15.18
N SER A 617 -0.03 13.13 16.46
CA SER A 617 1.02 13.39 17.45
C SER A 617 2.23 12.48 17.21
N LEU A 618 3.41 12.92 17.67
CA LEU A 618 4.62 12.09 17.58
C LEU A 618 4.51 10.82 18.43
N GLN A 619 3.72 10.85 19.51
CA GLN A 619 3.41 9.69 20.34
C GLN A 619 2.60 8.65 19.56
N THR A 620 1.56 9.07 18.83
CA THR A 620 0.82 8.17 17.94
C THR A 620 1.72 7.63 16.83
N ASN A 621 2.53 8.47 16.19
CA ASN A 621 3.48 8.01 15.16
C ASN A 621 4.53 7.00 15.72
N ALA A 622 4.89 7.13 16.99
CA ALA A 622 5.80 6.19 17.66
C ALA A 622 5.16 4.81 17.88
N GLN A 623 3.88 4.76 18.23
CA GLN A 623 3.19 3.50 18.58
C GLN A 623 2.48 2.81 17.40
N TYR A 624 2.22 3.54 16.31
CA TYR A 624 1.43 3.05 15.19
C TYR A 624 2.17 3.16 13.86
N LEU A 625 1.82 2.25 12.94
CA LEU A 625 2.11 2.34 11.51
C LEU A 625 0.88 2.87 10.79
N HIS A 626 1.06 3.67 9.75
CA HIS A 626 -0.01 4.15 8.88
C HIS A 626 0.22 3.80 7.41
N ALA A 627 -0.88 3.59 6.69
CA ALA A 627 -0.89 3.27 5.26
C ALA A 627 -2.13 3.83 4.55
N ILE A 628 -2.00 4.11 3.25
CA ILE A 628 -3.14 4.17 2.33
C ILE A 628 -2.99 2.95 1.44
N ASN A 629 -3.80 1.94 1.68
CA ASN A 629 -3.74 0.69 0.92
C ASN A 629 -4.37 0.87 -0.47
N TRP A 630 -3.97 0.01 -1.39
CA TRP A 630 -4.69 -0.20 -2.63
C TRP A 630 -6.15 -0.56 -2.30
N ASP A 631 -7.10 0.22 -2.81
CA ASP A 631 -8.52 -0.12 -2.78
C ASP A 631 -8.86 -1.10 -3.91
N ARG A 632 -9.06 -2.36 -3.53
CA ARG A 632 -9.27 -3.49 -4.45
C ARG A 632 -10.75 -3.84 -4.64
N ARG A 633 -11.64 -3.04 -4.05
CA ARG A 633 -13.10 -3.21 -4.24
C ARG A 633 -13.47 -2.84 -5.68
N PRO A 634 -14.42 -3.55 -6.31
CA PRO A 634 -15.05 -3.12 -7.56
C PRO A 634 -15.56 -1.68 -7.46
N GLY A 635 -15.40 -0.88 -8.51
CA GLY A 635 -15.80 0.54 -8.50
C GLY A 635 -17.30 0.78 -8.27
N VAL A 636 -18.14 -0.24 -8.42
CA VAL A 636 -19.57 -0.21 -8.07
C VAL A 636 -19.83 -0.20 -6.57
N GLU A 637 -18.89 -0.70 -5.76
CA GLU A 637 -18.97 -0.71 -4.30
C GLU A 637 -18.48 0.61 -3.68
N TRP A 638 -17.87 1.48 -4.49
CA TRP A 638 -17.42 2.78 -4.01
C TRP A 638 -18.61 3.72 -3.78
N SER A 639 -18.57 4.41 -2.64
CA SER A 639 -19.47 5.53 -2.35
C SER A 639 -19.19 6.71 -3.29
N GLU A 640 -20.13 7.66 -3.35
CA GLU A 640 -19.96 8.86 -4.17
C GLU A 640 -18.74 9.70 -3.72
N ALA A 641 -18.47 9.75 -2.41
CA ALA A 641 -17.27 10.39 -1.88
C ALA A 641 -15.96 9.71 -2.37
N GLU A 642 -15.97 8.40 -2.55
CA GLU A 642 -14.80 7.63 -3.04
C GLU A 642 -14.62 7.73 -4.56
N LYS A 643 -15.70 8.01 -5.30
CA LYS A 643 -15.70 8.24 -6.76
C LYS A 643 -15.42 9.70 -7.13
N ALA A 644 -15.59 10.64 -6.19
CA ALA A 644 -15.41 12.06 -6.43
C ALA A 644 -14.06 12.38 -7.11
N TYR A 645 -14.01 13.45 -7.90
CA TYR A 645 -12.80 13.90 -8.60
C TYR A 645 -12.16 12.80 -9.47
N GLY A 646 -12.99 11.98 -10.14
CA GLY A 646 -12.50 10.87 -10.97
C GLY A 646 -11.75 9.80 -10.19
N GLY A 647 -12.01 9.68 -8.89
CA GLY A 647 -11.29 8.79 -7.99
C GLY A 647 -9.87 9.27 -7.66
N GLN A 648 -9.52 10.53 -7.93
CA GLN A 648 -8.20 11.08 -7.59
C GLN A 648 -8.20 11.71 -6.21
N ARG A 649 -7.08 11.59 -5.47
CA ARG A 649 -6.90 12.20 -4.14
C ARG A 649 -5.54 12.90 -4.07
N ILE A 650 -5.53 14.13 -3.58
CA ILE A 650 -4.32 14.86 -3.23
C ILE A 650 -4.18 14.87 -1.71
N SER A 651 -2.99 14.51 -1.24
CA SER A 651 -2.64 14.49 0.18
C SER A 651 -1.44 15.38 0.44
N LEU A 652 -1.57 16.31 1.37
CA LEU A 652 -0.49 17.19 1.80
C LEU A 652 -0.08 16.79 3.22
N THR A 653 1.11 16.21 3.38
CA THR A 653 1.66 15.89 4.69
C THR A 653 2.62 17.00 5.12
N PHE A 654 2.13 17.93 5.91
CA PHE A 654 2.88 19.02 6.50
C PHE A 654 3.61 18.59 7.77
N ARG A 655 4.79 19.18 7.99
CA ARG A 655 5.65 18.95 9.16
C ARG A 655 6.29 20.26 9.59
N ASN A 656 6.66 20.34 10.86
CA ASN A 656 7.57 21.38 11.37
C ASN A 656 8.99 20.80 11.41
N ILE A 657 9.85 21.23 10.50
CA ILE A 657 11.19 20.68 10.30
C ILE A 657 12.25 21.58 10.94
N GLY A 658 13.13 20.96 11.73
CA GLY A 658 14.22 21.60 12.46
C GLY A 658 15.60 21.47 11.81
N THR A 659 15.70 20.82 10.65
CA THR A 659 16.95 20.60 9.90
C THR A 659 16.89 21.32 8.57
N TYR A 660 17.97 21.99 8.19
CA TYR A 660 18.03 22.91 7.07
C TYR A 660 19.22 22.63 6.17
N LEU A 661 19.02 22.90 4.88
CA LEU A 661 20.05 22.94 3.86
C LEU A 661 20.30 24.39 3.43
N ASP A 662 21.52 24.69 3.00
CA ASP A 662 21.81 25.93 2.32
C ASP A 662 21.22 25.96 0.90
N LYS A 663 21.27 27.12 0.25
CA LYS A 663 20.73 27.33 -1.10
C LYS A 663 21.20 26.31 -2.14
N ASN A 664 22.42 25.80 -1.99
CA ASN A 664 23.03 24.86 -2.92
C ASN A 664 22.89 23.39 -2.49
N SER A 665 22.30 23.12 -1.32
CA SER A 665 22.26 21.79 -0.69
C SER A 665 23.65 21.17 -0.45
N GLU A 666 24.66 22.02 -0.22
CA GLU A 666 26.04 21.63 0.06
C GLU A 666 26.33 21.58 1.55
N ARG A 667 25.57 22.32 2.36
CA ARG A 667 25.71 22.37 3.81
C ARG A 667 24.40 22.07 4.52
N ILE A 668 24.50 21.40 5.66
CA ILE A 668 23.39 20.99 6.50
C ILE A 668 23.61 21.42 7.96
N TRP A 669 22.53 21.84 8.61
CA TRP A 669 22.52 22.17 10.04
C TRP A 669 21.13 21.97 10.64
N GLY A 670 21.04 22.12 11.97
CA GLY A 670 19.80 22.05 12.72
C GLY A 670 19.69 20.78 13.54
N GLN A 671 18.48 20.49 14.01
CA GLN A 671 18.23 19.46 15.01
C GLN A 671 18.75 18.07 14.61
N GLY A 672 18.45 17.64 13.38
CA GLY A 672 18.84 16.35 12.85
C GLY A 672 20.26 16.30 12.28
N ALA A 673 20.95 17.43 12.20
CA ALA A 673 22.32 17.53 11.72
C ALA A 673 23.35 17.45 12.86
N THR A 674 24.61 17.21 12.55
CA THR A 674 25.68 17.25 13.57
C THR A 674 25.91 18.68 14.05
N GLY A 675 25.91 19.66 13.14
CA GLY A 675 25.92 21.08 13.46
C GLY A 675 24.51 21.58 13.79
N LYS A 676 24.29 22.13 14.98
CA LYS A 676 22.92 22.47 15.43
C LYS A 676 22.48 23.86 14.99
N THR A 677 23.42 24.72 14.62
CA THR A 677 23.16 26.08 14.16
C THR A 677 23.74 26.32 12.76
N GLN A 678 23.26 27.36 12.08
CA GLN A 678 23.76 27.73 10.75
C GLN A 678 25.26 28.07 10.75
N ALA A 679 25.76 28.66 11.84
CA ALA A 679 27.19 28.94 12.03
C ALA A 679 28.04 27.65 12.12
N GLU A 680 27.44 26.56 12.60
CA GLU A 680 28.07 25.24 12.74
C GLU A 680 27.79 24.30 11.55
N ALA A 681 27.21 24.83 10.48
CA ALA A 681 26.79 24.03 9.33
C ALA A 681 27.92 23.18 8.77
N ARG A 682 27.63 21.90 8.54
CA ARG A 682 28.59 20.90 8.06
C ARG A 682 28.37 20.61 6.59
N PRO A 683 29.42 20.22 5.84
CA PRO A 683 29.25 19.72 4.49
C PRO A 683 28.31 18.51 4.48
N VAL A 684 27.39 18.48 3.51
CA VAL A 684 26.51 17.34 3.27
C VAL A 684 27.34 16.11 2.90
N VAL A 685 27.03 14.98 3.53
CA VAL A 685 27.60 13.68 3.20
C VAL A 685 26.66 12.95 2.24
N ASN A 686 27.19 12.55 1.08
CA ASN A 686 26.46 11.81 0.07
C ASN A 686 27.15 10.46 -0.17
N ALA A 687 26.39 9.38 -0.19
CA ALA A 687 26.86 8.05 -0.60
C ALA A 687 28.05 7.48 0.22
N ASP A 688 28.21 7.91 1.48
CA ASP A 688 29.13 7.25 2.41
C ASP A 688 28.43 6.03 3.03
N PRO A 689 28.86 4.79 2.72
CA PRO A 689 28.16 3.59 3.17
C PRO A 689 28.18 3.43 4.69
N VAL A 690 29.23 3.89 5.37
CA VAL A 690 29.38 3.71 6.82
C VAL A 690 28.45 4.66 7.56
N ILE A 691 28.39 5.93 7.14
CA ILE A 691 27.54 6.92 7.80
C ILE A 691 26.07 6.71 7.40
N SER A 692 25.80 6.31 6.16
CA SER A 692 24.45 5.96 5.71
C SER A 692 23.90 4.75 6.47
N GLN A 693 24.72 3.70 6.67
CA GLN A 693 24.31 2.55 7.47
C GLN A 693 23.97 2.94 8.91
N LYS A 694 24.77 3.81 9.55
CA LYS A 694 24.46 4.30 10.90
C LYS A 694 23.13 5.04 10.97
N MET A 695 22.78 5.83 9.96
CA MET A 695 21.48 6.51 9.89
C MET A 695 20.34 5.49 9.70
N ILE A 696 20.53 4.49 8.85
CA ILE A 696 19.57 3.39 8.64
C ILE A 696 19.36 2.61 9.93
N ASP A 697 20.42 2.29 10.66
CA ASP A 697 20.35 1.60 11.95
C ASP A 697 19.58 2.45 12.98
N ALA A 698 19.78 3.77 12.99
CA ALA A 698 19.02 4.68 13.84
C ALA A 698 17.53 4.71 13.47
N PHE A 699 17.19 4.73 12.18
CA PHE A 699 15.81 4.55 11.71
C PHE A 699 15.21 3.18 12.10
N GLY A 700 16.02 2.12 12.12
CA GLY A 700 15.64 0.80 12.58
C GLY A 700 15.32 0.78 14.09
N LYS A 701 16.17 1.42 14.91
CA LYS A 701 15.95 1.55 16.36
C LYS A 701 14.65 2.28 16.68
N GLU A 702 14.37 3.40 16.01
CA GLU A 702 13.11 4.13 16.17
C GLU A 702 11.88 3.28 15.79
N ASN A 703 12.01 2.41 14.77
CA ASN A 703 10.91 1.51 14.38
C ASN A 703 10.66 0.40 15.41
N ALA A 704 11.70 -0.06 16.12
CA ALA A 704 11.61 -1.11 17.13
C ALA A 704 11.16 -0.57 18.50
N ALA A 705 11.36 0.71 18.78
CA ALA A 705 11.02 1.31 20.05
C ALA A 705 9.52 1.67 20.14
N SER A 706 8.92 1.40 21.30
CA SER A 706 7.55 1.85 21.64
C SER A 706 7.52 3.31 22.12
N THR A 707 8.66 3.84 22.56
CA THR A 707 8.88 5.25 22.93
C THR A 707 10.16 5.78 22.31
N ILE A 708 10.12 7.00 21.76
CA ILE A 708 11.27 7.61 21.08
C ILE A 708 12.10 8.40 22.09
N ASP A 709 13.24 7.85 22.54
CA ASP A 709 14.31 8.68 23.11
C ASP A 709 15.11 9.31 21.97
N TYR A 710 14.68 10.51 21.57
CA TYR A 710 15.30 11.24 20.47
C TYR A 710 16.80 11.47 20.70
N ASN A 711 17.21 11.78 21.93
CA ASN A 711 18.60 12.10 22.22
C ASN A 711 19.50 10.86 22.12
N GLU A 712 18.99 9.71 22.54
CA GLU A 712 19.70 8.43 22.41
C GLU A 712 19.86 8.03 20.94
N ILE A 713 18.79 8.14 20.14
CA ILE A 713 18.76 7.66 18.75
C ILE A 713 19.42 8.67 17.79
N TYR A 714 19.08 9.95 17.93
CA TYR A 714 19.39 11.01 16.96
C TYR A 714 20.18 12.18 17.55
N GLY A 715 20.43 12.24 18.86
CA GLY A 715 21.03 13.43 19.51
C GLY A 715 22.35 13.88 18.88
N LYS A 716 23.20 12.94 18.45
CA LYS A 716 24.45 13.23 17.75
C LYS A 716 24.26 13.87 16.37
N GLY A 717 23.10 13.66 15.74
CA GLY A 717 22.78 14.12 14.41
C GLY A 717 23.48 13.32 13.31
N PHE A 718 23.09 13.62 12.08
CA PHE A 718 23.65 13.04 10.87
C PHE A 718 23.76 14.12 9.79
N ASP A 719 24.86 14.15 9.06
CA ASP A 719 25.03 15.07 7.93
C ASP A 719 24.74 14.41 6.57
N VAL A 720 24.23 13.18 6.59
CA VAL A 720 23.87 12.42 5.38
C VAL A 720 22.58 12.96 4.78
N LEU A 721 22.58 13.19 3.47
CA LEU A 721 21.39 13.58 2.71
C LEU A 721 20.87 12.45 1.80
N HIS A 722 21.76 11.77 1.08
CA HIS A 722 21.40 10.67 0.18
C HIS A 722 21.98 9.34 0.65
N LEU A 723 21.10 8.39 0.95
CA LEU A 723 21.43 7.01 1.33
C LEU A 723 21.73 6.22 0.04
N LYS A 724 22.85 5.50 -0.03
CA LYS A 724 23.19 4.61 -1.16
C LYS A 724 23.27 3.16 -0.76
#